data_AF-A0A1G4JZE7-F1
#
_entry.id   AF-A0A1G4JZE7-F1
#
_cell.length_a   1.000
_cell.length_b   1.000
_cell.length_c   1.000
_cell.angle_alpha   90.00
_cell.angle_beta   90.00
_cell.angle_gamma   90.00
#
_symmetry.space_group_name_H-M   'P 1'
#
loop_
_entity.id
_entity.type
_entity.pdbx_description
1 polymer ?
#
loop_
_entity_poly.entity_id
_entity_poly.type
_entity_poly.pdbx_seq_one_letter_code
_entity_poly.pdbx_strand_id
1 'polypeptide(L)'
;MATLKRKLQASLLDQDQDSDIVGGHGKRIRADVAELDRYSDGALVKVRVENFVTYSLAEFVMSPSMNMIIGPNGSGKSSLVCAICLGLAGKPEYIKRAKKIEEFIKNGKDQGKVEITLKRDAQLGGDYVCPDQTTKITRILTRNSRRSEYLINDRVASESMVKELVATLNVQLDNVCQFLPQERVEEFAKLSSDKLLIETLRSVDIELVRQFKELQELQKTKFEQQEEFTVSTERMQVLAAEKKKLEVSVRAIEGFRQKKAELDLNKKLLPYVKVKDHKQKIKEYKKAYDEVRAQLRELLQDKRPFDDLISKIHEEALKKQEKEQKMVEKLKKTDSGFTEIRRLLFNIKETAASKKVELQHLKDLPQRIAKQIEDKQKQLDEQRQMLAEFDGFDRNAIDKYENDLQTIVGSQKECEIKKQALERSVGMHRGALFTLEKEMNVKRRQLNSSDRLAVLDPSNPRLRSLREAIIAIRADPSLKNRILEPPLMSVSTSDQQMASFLSVCVDFNTSIALTFLDNEAYDLVNDKYVERYSLNLRQLASNATEHPLPISQIKEWGFDGYLSEFLKGDENVVKMLCQQQRLHQIPVSRKPLSDQVLQLLRRPDKSGRLPFNRVLAHDTIYTFSRSKYGNRQVLVVSRGVPGTKFYQGMTVSQERKATIERDIKQLTVKIDQKNTQIQESRHEAEKIEADEKEINYQKKSLDKRLAQNKSNLRRIGTIESRIKELASEMKKLRSRSKEDTSTQVAERENEMRNLINAQIGNVAKMVNRIKVFQDPIELRDYAAISSIELINKENSMKDVFEFLKGKEDQLREVYQEHKDRYIATKETAEYQEWMTAIKGYNRDEKAEISRLAEKYSENGTFTLECVTREMVKLESEIAMFNQDESVLEQLQRKEKEFEKLAETVPRMETALLATQDTIRQVLQHVRPRVDLLVENLSKKFALLFRKVGSAGEVRLDTSDPLCNWKLEIMVKFRDSAPLKRLDSRSQSGGERAVSTVLFMIALQEFTSSPFRVVDEINQGMDAHNERRIHKAMMENACADKMSQYILVTPKLLPNLPYHEKMRIHCVMAGPWLPLSTDDTMLLGRTDKYF
;
A
#
# COMPACT_ATOMS: atom_id res chain seq x y z
N MET A 1 63.53 -26.08 -35.06
CA MET A 1 62.76 -26.23 -33.81
C MET A 1 62.68 -27.71 -33.40
N ALA A 2 63.80 -28.30 -32.98
CA ALA A 2 63.86 -29.72 -32.56
C ALA A 2 64.58 -29.89 -31.21
N THR A 3 64.71 -28.82 -30.42
CA THR A 3 65.54 -28.79 -29.21
C THR A 3 64.84 -28.17 -28.00
N LEU A 4 63.50 -28.24 -27.94
CA LEU A 4 62.75 -27.86 -26.72
C LEU A 4 61.64 -28.86 -26.32
N LYS A 5 61.57 -30.03 -26.98
CA LYS A 5 60.62 -31.11 -26.66
C LYS A 5 61.23 -32.29 -25.90
N ARG A 6 62.48 -32.19 -25.44
CA ARG A 6 63.24 -33.29 -24.80
C ARG A 6 63.68 -33.06 -23.36
N LYS A 7 63.15 -32.04 -22.66
CA LYS A 7 63.56 -31.70 -21.28
C LYS A 7 62.46 -31.72 -20.22
N LEU A 8 61.31 -32.37 -20.48
CA LEU A 8 60.21 -32.44 -19.51
C LEU A 8 59.57 -33.84 -19.42
N GLN A 9 60.35 -34.89 -19.64
CA GLN A 9 59.86 -36.27 -19.63
C GLN A 9 60.81 -37.28 -18.94
N ALA A 10 61.63 -36.82 -17.99
CA ALA A 10 62.48 -37.71 -17.19
C ALA A 10 62.84 -37.08 -15.83
N SER A 11 61.90 -37.10 -14.88
CA SER A 11 62.18 -37.22 -13.44
C SER A 11 60.84 -37.39 -12.71
N LEU A 12 60.40 -38.63 -12.50
CA LEU A 12 59.42 -39.04 -11.47
C LEU A 12 59.21 -40.55 -11.63
N LEU A 13 60.21 -41.34 -11.19
CA LEU A 13 60.13 -42.77 -10.88
C LEU A 13 61.27 -43.06 -9.89
N ASP A 14 60.92 -43.15 -8.60
CA ASP A 14 61.31 -44.17 -7.62
C ASP A 14 60.83 -43.69 -6.24
N GLN A 15 59.80 -44.36 -5.69
CA GLN A 15 59.90 -45.41 -4.65
C GLN A 15 60.11 -44.78 -3.25
N ASP A 16 59.37 -45.11 -2.19
CA ASP A 16 58.42 -46.20 -1.99
C ASP A 16 57.71 -46.08 -0.61
N GLN A 17 56.66 -46.89 -0.45
CA GLN A 17 56.06 -47.44 0.79
C GLN A 17 55.26 -46.49 1.73
N ASP A 18 54.00 -46.75 2.12
CA ASP A 18 53.33 -48.05 2.36
C ASP A 18 51.81 -48.09 2.03
N SER A 19 51.43 -49.23 1.43
CA SER A 19 50.22 -50.08 1.55
C SER A 19 48.82 -49.46 1.75
N ASP A 20 47.96 -49.52 0.72
CA ASP A 20 46.91 -50.56 0.48
C ASP A 20 45.64 -50.47 1.35
N ILE A 21 44.51 -50.15 0.70
CA ILE A 21 43.28 -50.98 0.65
C ILE A 21 42.37 -50.44 -0.49
N VAL A 22 42.32 -51.23 -1.56
CA VAL A 22 41.15 -51.64 -2.39
C VAL A 22 40.13 -50.58 -2.84
N GLY A 23 39.94 -50.54 -4.16
CA GLY A 23 39.01 -49.69 -4.88
C GLY A 23 37.54 -49.76 -4.45
N GLY A 24 36.84 -48.66 -4.69
CA GLY A 24 35.40 -48.53 -4.53
C GLY A 24 34.84 -47.60 -5.59
N HIS A 25 33.84 -48.09 -6.31
CA HIS A 25 33.03 -47.38 -7.30
C HIS A 25 32.81 -45.90 -6.97
N GLY A 26 32.88 -45.05 -8.00
CA GLY A 26 32.47 -43.65 -7.92
C GLY A 26 31.11 -43.54 -7.25
N LYS A 27 31.11 -43.10 -5.99
CA LYS A 27 29.90 -42.92 -5.20
C LYS A 27 29.06 -41.85 -5.87
N ARG A 28 27.96 -42.28 -6.49
CA ARG A 28 26.80 -41.43 -6.78
C ARG A 28 26.44 -40.74 -5.47
N ILE A 29 26.50 -39.41 -5.42
CA ILE A 29 25.97 -38.66 -4.28
C ILE A 29 24.44 -38.63 -4.44
N ARG A 30 23.80 -39.76 -4.10
CA ARG A 30 22.57 -39.68 -3.29
C ARG A 30 23.04 -39.06 -1.96
N ALA A 31 22.24 -38.21 -1.32
CA ALA A 31 22.51 -37.89 0.08
C ALA A 31 22.54 -39.24 0.81
N ASP A 32 23.74 -39.73 1.14
CA ASP A 32 23.89 -40.93 1.96
C ASP A 32 23.16 -40.62 3.29
N VAL A 33 22.55 -41.64 3.90
CA VAL A 33 21.85 -41.50 5.19
C VAL A 33 22.73 -40.79 6.24
N ALA A 34 24.06 -40.94 6.13
CA ALA A 34 25.07 -40.27 6.97
C ALA A 34 25.21 -38.74 6.79
N GLU A 35 24.70 -38.14 5.70
CA GLU A 35 24.67 -36.68 5.53
C GLU A 35 23.40 -36.04 6.13
N LEU A 36 22.32 -36.81 6.30
CA LEU A 36 21.05 -36.32 6.83
C LEU A 36 21.10 -35.99 8.33
N ASP A 37 21.99 -36.64 9.09
CA ASP A 37 22.22 -36.36 10.52
C ASP A 37 22.74 -34.92 10.76
N ARG A 38 23.27 -34.27 9.74
CA ARG A 38 23.75 -32.88 9.82
C ARG A 38 22.64 -31.84 9.67
N TYR A 39 21.45 -32.23 9.22
CA TYR A 39 20.31 -31.33 9.07
C TYR A 39 19.50 -31.31 10.36
N SER A 40 19.12 -30.11 10.80
CA SER A 40 18.12 -29.97 11.85
C SER A 40 16.74 -30.40 11.35
N ASP A 41 15.87 -30.80 12.27
CA ASP A 41 14.46 -31.07 11.96
C ASP A 41 13.83 -29.86 11.24
N GLY A 42 13.06 -30.10 10.17
CA GLY A 42 12.45 -29.05 9.35
C GLY A 42 13.37 -28.36 8.34
N ALA A 43 14.67 -28.68 8.26
CA ALA A 43 15.58 -28.07 7.28
C ALA A 43 15.29 -28.55 5.85
N LEU A 44 15.54 -27.69 4.85
CA LEU A 44 15.36 -28.04 3.44
C LEU A 44 16.49 -28.94 2.99
N VAL A 45 16.19 -30.17 2.60
CA VAL A 45 17.16 -31.10 2.00
C VAL A 45 17.24 -30.87 0.49
N LYS A 46 16.06 -30.79 -0.15
CA LYS A 46 15.95 -30.75 -1.60
C LYS A 46 14.73 -29.97 -2.07
N VAL A 47 14.89 -29.19 -3.14
CA VAL A 47 13.79 -28.47 -3.80
C VAL A 47 13.83 -28.78 -5.30
N ARG A 48 12.74 -29.32 -5.85
CA ARG A 48 12.59 -29.58 -7.27
C ARG A 48 11.39 -28.83 -7.82
N VAL A 49 11.58 -28.18 -8.96
CA VAL A 49 10.57 -27.37 -9.63
C VAL A 49 10.43 -27.79 -11.08
N GLU A 50 9.19 -27.84 -11.56
CA GLU A 50 8.85 -28.21 -12.93
C GLU A 50 7.81 -27.22 -13.47
N ASN A 51 8.05 -26.71 -14.69
CA ASN A 51 7.20 -25.72 -15.37
C ASN A 51 6.79 -24.54 -14.46
N PHE A 52 7.72 -24.04 -13.64
CA PHE A 52 7.48 -23.00 -12.64
C PHE A 52 8.22 -21.70 -13.01
N VAL A 53 7.46 -20.65 -13.35
CA VAL A 53 7.94 -19.34 -13.82
C VAL A 53 8.95 -19.47 -14.97
N THR A 54 10.25 -19.35 -14.68
CA THR A 54 11.36 -19.46 -15.66
C THR A 54 11.85 -20.90 -15.83
N TYR A 55 11.66 -21.75 -14.82
CA TYR A 55 12.18 -23.12 -14.80
C TYR A 55 11.29 -24.07 -15.62
N SER A 56 11.87 -24.76 -16.60
CA SER A 56 11.21 -25.94 -17.20
C SER A 56 11.31 -27.14 -16.27
N LEU A 57 12.52 -27.39 -15.77
CA LEU A 57 12.83 -28.41 -14.77
C LEU A 57 14.12 -27.96 -14.08
N ALA A 58 14.13 -27.93 -12.75
CA ALA A 58 15.34 -27.67 -11.98
C ALA A 58 15.28 -28.39 -10.63
N GLU A 59 16.44 -28.79 -10.14
CA GLU A 59 16.60 -29.53 -8.88
C GLU A 59 17.76 -28.92 -8.08
N PHE A 60 17.48 -28.57 -6.82
CA PHE A 60 18.42 -27.94 -5.90
C PHE A 60 18.60 -28.82 -4.68
N VAL A 61 19.81 -29.33 -4.47
CA VAL A 61 20.20 -30.06 -3.25
C VAL A 61 20.86 -29.06 -2.30
N MET A 62 20.24 -28.80 -1.15
CA MET A 62 20.67 -27.74 -0.24
C MET A 62 21.75 -28.24 0.72
N SER A 63 22.66 -27.39 1.20
CA SER A 63 23.57 -27.65 2.33
C SER A 63 22.86 -27.43 3.66
N PRO A 64 23.17 -28.17 4.75
CA PRO A 64 22.58 -27.96 6.07
C PRO A 64 22.96 -26.59 6.69
N SER A 65 24.06 -25.98 6.26
CA SER A 65 24.51 -24.67 6.75
C SER A 65 24.08 -23.55 5.81
N MET A 66 24.95 -23.10 4.89
CA MET A 66 24.66 -21.92 4.05
C MET A 66 24.50 -22.29 2.58
N ASN A 67 23.46 -21.75 1.93
CA ASN A 67 23.16 -21.88 0.51
C ASN A 67 23.11 -20.50 -0.12
N MET A 68 23.96 -20.25 -1.11
CA MET A 68 24.01 -18.98 -1.83
C MET A 68 23.51 -19.16 -3.26
N ILE A 69 22.44 -18.48 -3.63
CA ILE A 69 21.85 -18.53 -4.97
C ILE A 69 22.26 -17.28 -5.74
N ILE A 70 23.00 -17.48 -6.83
CA ILE A 70 23.62 -16.42 -7.64
C ILE A 70 23.20 -16.53 -9.10
N GLY A 71 23.26 -15.42 -9.83
CA GLY A 71 22.87 -15.37 -11.24
C GLY A 71 22.48 -13.95 -11.70
N PRO A 72 22.50 -13.68 -13.02
CA PRO A 72 22.12 -12.38 -13.55
C PRO A 72 20.65 -12.04 -13.28
N ASN A 73 20.28 -10.75 -13.33
CA ASN A 73 18.90 -10.32 -13.13
C ASN A 73 17.97 -10.99 -14.17
N GLY A 74 16.80 -11.47 -13.73
CA GLY A 74 15.86 -12.19 -14.60
C GLY A 74 16.16 -13.67 -14.85
N SER A 75 17.26 -14.23 -14.33
CA SER A 75 17.61 -15.66 -14.49
C SER A 75 16.68 -16.65 -13.76
N GLY A 76 15.87 -16.18 -12.80
CA GLY A 76 14.97 -17.03 -12.03
C GLY A 76 15.39 -17.30 -10.58
N LYS A 77 16.44 -16.63 -10.06
CA LYS A 77 16.90 -16.77 -8.67
C LYS A 77 15.77 -16.66 -7.63
N SER A 78 15.07 -15.52 -7.59
CA SER A 78 13.97 -15.28 -6.65
C SER A 78 12.75 -16.17 -6.94
N SER A 79 12.66 -16.78 -8.13
CA SER A 79 11.62 -17.78 -8.41
C SER A 79 11.79 -19.06 -7.58
N LEU A 80 13.01 -19.40 -7.14
CA LEU A 80 13.22 -20.51 -6.20
C LEU A 80 12.66 -20.20 -4.80
N VAL A 81 12.88 -18.98 -4.30
CA VAL A 81 12.30 -18.50 -3.04
C VAL A 81 10.77 -18.53 -3.10
N CYS A 82 10.20 -18.12 -4.24
CA CYS A 82 8.76 -18.22 -4.49
C CYS A 82 8.27 -19.67 -4.44
N ALA A 83 9.02 -20.60 -5.04
CA ALA A 83 8.68 -22.02 -5.03
C ALA A 83 8.69 -22.59 -3.61
N ILE A 84 9.71 -22.27 -2.79
CA ILE A 84 9.79 -22.71 -1.39
C ILE A 84 8.55 -22.24 -0.60
N CYS A 85 8.22 -20.94 -0.69
CA CYS A 85 7.06 -20.39 0.01
C CYS A 85 5.73 -21.02 -0.45
N LEU A 86 5.51 -21.13 -1.76
CA LEU A 86 4.27 -21.72 -2.27
C LEU A 86 4.19 -23.22 -1.97
N GLY A 87 5.28 -23.97 -2.11
CA GLY A 87 5.30 -25.41 -1.85
C GLY A 87 4.96 -25.75 -0.40
N LEU A 88 5.42 -24.93 0.55
CA LEU A 88 5.14 -25.06 1.99
C LEU A 88 3.83 -24.38 2.44
N ALA A 89 2.87 -24.20 1.52
CA ALA A 89 1.56 -23.62 1.77
C ALA A 89 1.55 -22.15 2.30
N GLY A 90 2.59 -21.38 1.95
CA GLY A 90 2.61 -19.93 2.14
C GLY A 90 1.64 -19.20 1.20
N LYS A 91 1.13 -18.05 1.67
CA LYS A 91 0.23 -17.19 0.89
C LYS A 91 1.02 -16.43 -0.18
N PRO A 92 0.48 -16.25 -1.41
CA PRO A 92 1.12 -15.44 -2.44
C PRO A 92 1.42 -13.99 -2.00
N GLU A 93 0.62 -13.45 -1.07
CA GLU A 93 0.80 -12.13 -0.45
C GLU A 93 2.16 -11.97 0.24
N TYR A 94 2.74 -13.06 0.76
CA TYR A 94 4.05 -13.01 1.42
C TYR A 94 5.17 -12.70 0.43
N ILE A 95 4.97 -13.00 -0.86
CA ILE A 95 5.98 -12.85 -1.92
C ILE A 95 5.78 -11.53 -2.69
N LYS A 96 4.56 -10.95 -2.66
CA LYS A 96 4.12 -9.72 -3.36
C LYS A 96 4.31 -9.64 -4.89
N ARG A 97 4.92 -10.65 -5.50
CA ARG A 97 5.26 -10.70 -6.93
C ARG A 97 4.07 -10.95 -7.87
N ALA A 98 3.06 -11.69 -7.42
CA ALA A 98 1.90 -12.07 -8.21
C ALA A 98 0.69 -12.31 -7.31
N LYS A 99 -0.51 -11.85 -7.73
CA LYS A 99 -1.75 -12.00 -6.95
C LYS A 99 -2.38 -13.38 -7.13
N LYS A 100 -2.14 -14.04 -8.26
CA LYS A 100 -2.71 -15.35 -8.58
C LYS A 100 -1.64 -16.43 -8.64
N ILE A 101 -1.98 -17.62 -8.15
CA ILE A 101 -1.06 -18.77 -8.14
C ILE A 101 -0.73 -19.25 -9.56
N GLU A 102 -1.65 -19.08 -10.52
CA GLU A 102 -1.45 -19.46 -11.93
C GLU A 102 -0.35 -18.67 -12.65
N GLU A 103 -0.03 -17.46 -12.16
CA GLU A 103 1.06 -16.63 -12.69
C GLU A 103 2.45 -17.20 -12.35
N PHE A 104 2.52 -18.16 -11.42
CA PHE A 104 3.74 -18.90 -11.12
C PHE A 104 3.95 -20.12 -12.04
N ILE A 105 3.01 -20.42 -12.94
CA ILE A 105 3.15 -21.46 -13.96
C ILE A 105 3.88 -20.88 -15.17
N LYS A 106 4.87 -21.61 -15.70
CA LYS A 106 5.64 -21.19 -16.86
C LYS A 106 4.75 -20.84 -18.06
N ASN A 107 5.10 -19.78 -18.78
CA ASN A 107 4.38 -19.33 -19.98
C ASN A 107 4.31 -20.48 -21.01
N GLY A 108 3.11 -20.73 -21.55
CA GLY A 108 2.87 -21.81 -22.51
C GLY A 108 2.69 -23.22 -21.91
N LYS A 109 2.67 -23.36 -20.58
CA LYS A 109 2.35 -24.63 -19.88
C LYS A 109 1.06 -24.50 -19.08
N ASP A 110 0.30 -25.58 -18.94
CA ASP A 110 -0.98 -25.60 -18.22
C ASP A 110 -0.86 -26.06 -16.76
N GLN A 111 0.27 -26.68 -16.40
CA GLN A 111 0.56 -27.12 -15.04
C GLN A 111 2.01 -26.79 -14.66
N GLY A 112 2.22 -26.55 -13.37
CA GLY A 112 3.53 -26.40 -12.73
C GLY A 112 3.57 -27.22 -11.43
N LYS A 113 4.74 -27.72 -11.06
CA LYS A 113 4.93 -28.59 -9.90
C LYS A 113 6.10 -28.09 -9.04
N VAL A 114 5.91 -28.10 -7.72
CA VAL A 114 6.96 -27.82 -6.74
C VAL A 114 7.03 -28.97 -5.75
N GLU A 115 8.20 -29.57 -5.59
CA GLU A 115 8.48 -30.66 -4.65
C GLU A 115 9.54 -30.18 -3.66
N ILE A 116 9.25 -30.28 -2.36
CA ILE A 116 10.12 -29.86 -1.28
C ILE A 116 10.33 -31.04 -0.34
N THR A 117 11.58 -31.40 -0.09
CA THR A 117 11.97 -32.45 0.86
C THR A 117 12.55 -31.80 2.10
N LEU A 118 11.91 -32.03 3.25
CA LEU A 118 12.34 -31.55 4.56
C LEU A 118 12.96 -32.69 5.36
N LYS A 119 13.95 -32.39 6.20
CA LYS A 119 14.42 -33.34 7.22
C LYS A 119 13.33 -33.52 8.26
N ARG A 120 13.05 -34.77 8.65
CA ARG A 120 12.14 -35.07 9.75
C ARG A 120 12.60 -36.29 10.54
N ASP A 121 12.96 -36.11 11.81
CA ASP A 121 13.39 -37.23 12.65
C ASP A 121 12.20 -38.16 13.01
N ALA A 122 12.42 -39.47 12.92
CA ALA A 122 11.42 -40.49 13.23
C ALA A 122 11.13 -40.60 14.74
N GLN A 123 12.06 -40.16 15.60
CA GLN A 123 11.91 -40.25 17.06
C GLN A 123 10.90 -39.25 17.66
N LEU A 124 10.49 -38.22 16.91
CA LEU A 124 9.57 -37.17 17.38
C LEU A 124 8.09 -37.57 17.36
N GLY A 125 7.74 -38.74 16.80
CA GLY A 125 6.37 -39.24 16.74
C GLY A 125 5.46 -38.41 15.82
N GLY A 126 4.98 -39.01 14.73
CA GLY A 126 3.97 -38.36 13.89
C GLY A 126 3.79 -39.02 12.53
N ASP A 127 2.58 -38.90 11.98
CA ASP A 127 2.26 -39.33 10.62
C ASP A 127 3.13 -38.59 9.59
N TYR A 128 3.39 -39.23 8.44
CA TYR A 128 4.12 -38.69 7.28
C TYR A 128 5.66 -38.54 7.39
N VAL A 129 6.34 -39.38 8.19
CA VAL A 129 7.81 -39.55 8.11
C VAL A 129 8.15 -40.68 7.13
N CYS A 130 9.05 -40.43 6.17
CA CYS A 130 9.59 -41.46 5.29
C CYS A 130 10.68 -42.28 6.00
N PRO A 131 10.96 -43.53 5.56
CA PRO A 131 12.01 -44.37 6.15
C PRO A 131 13.41 -43.76 6.12
N ASP A 132 13.65 -42.79 5.24
CA ASP A 132 14.90 -42.03 5.12
C ASP A 132 14.94 -40.80 6.04
N GLN A 133 14.04 -40.69 7.02
CA GLN A 133 13.92 -39.55 7.94
C GLN A 133 13.70 -38.21 7.22
N THR A 134 12.91 -38.24 6.16
CA THR A 134 12.48 -37.03 5.43
C THR A 134 10.96 -36.97 5.30
N THR A 135 10.44 -35.79 4.95
CA THR A 135 9.07 -35.62 4.51
C THR A 135 9.05 -34.84 3.21
N LYS A 136 8.37 -35.36 2.19
CA LYS A 136 8.24 -34.74 0.87
C LYS A 136 6.88 -34.08 0.73
N ILE A 137 6.86 -32.76 0.55
CA ILE A 137 5.66 -31.96 0.27
C ILE A 137 5.69 -31.58 -1.21
N THR A 138 4.65 -31.97 -1.94
CA THR A 138 4.47 -31.64 -3.35
C THR A 138 3.25 -30.77 -3.52
N ARG A 139 3.39 -29.66 -4.24
CA ARG A 139 2.29 -28.80 -4.66
C ARG A 139 2.17 -28.80 -6.19
N ILE A 140 0.99 -29.11 -6.70
CA ILE A 140 0.66 -29.07 -8.12
C ILE A 140 -0.22 -27.85 -8.39
N LEU A 141 0.23 -27.02 -9.33
CA LEU A 141 -0.41 -25.80 -9.77
C LEU A 141 -1.02 -26.04 -11.15
N THR A 142 -2.32 -25.80 -11.29
CA THR A 142 -3.02 -25.98 -12.57
C THR A 142 -3.62 -24.64 -13.02
N ARG A 143 -3.33 -24.24 -14.26
CA ARG A 143 -3.82 -23.00 -14.86
C ARG A 143 -5.34 -23.05 -14.92
N ASN A 144 -6.01 -21.93 -14.62
CA ASN A 144 -7.47 -21.83 -14.51
C ASN A 144 -8.11 -22.65 -13.36
N SER A 145 -7.33 -23.30 -12.50
CA SER A 145 -7.85 -23.90 -11.25
C SER A 145 -7.64 -22.94 -10.08
N ARG A 146 -8.68 -22.74 -9.26
CA ARG A 146 -8.57 -22.00 -7.99
C ARG A 146 -7.95 -22.82 -6.85
N ARG A 147 -7.91 -24.15 -6.99
CA ARG A 147 -7.37 -25.06 -5.98
C ARG A 147 -6.08 -25.70 -6.51
N SER A 148 -5.02 -25.62 -5.72
CA SER A 148 -3.80 -26.40 -5.93
C SER A 148 -3.91 -27.72 -5.20
N GLU A 149 -3.39 -28.79 -5.81
CA GLU A 149 -3.33 -30.10 -5.17
C GLU A 149 -2.06 -30.18 -4.32
N TYR A 150 -2.19 -30.76 -3.12
CA TYR A 150 -1.08 -31.03 -2.22
C TYR A 150 -0.91 -32.53 -2.03
N LEU A 151 0.33 -32.98 -1.99
CA LEU A 151 0.69 -34.35 -1.63
C LEU A 151 1.74 -34.31 -0.53
N ILE A 152 1.58 -35.13 0.50
CA ILE A 152 2.60 -35.39 1.52
C ILE A 152 3.04 -36.85 1.34
N ASN A 153 4.32 -37.08 1.04
CA ASN A 153 4.88 -38.38 0.71
C ASN A 153 4.06 -39.12 -0.38
N ASP A 154 3.70 -38.38 -1.44
CA ASP A 154 2.90 -38.85 -2.57
C ASP A 154 1.45 -39.25 -2.24
N ARG A 155 0.96 -38.95 -1.03
CA ARG A 155 -0.45 -39.12 -0.64
C ARG A 155 -1.18 -37.78 -0.68
N VAL A 156 -2.40 -37.76 -1.23
CA VAL A 156 -3.22 -36.54 -1.31
C VAL A 156 -3.46 -35.98 0.09
N ALA A 157 -3.16 -34.70 0.26
CA ALA A 157 -3.29 -33.98 1.51
C ALA A 157 -4.06 -32.67 1.30
N SER A 158 -4.72 -32.19 2.35
CA SER A 158 -5.33 -30.86 2.34
C SER A 158 -4.28 -29.78 2.63
N GLU A 159 -4.53 -28.54 2.18
CA GLU A 159 -3.66 -27.39 2.52
C GLU A 159 -3.54 -27.19 4.04
N SER A 160 -4.60 -27.49 4.81
CA SER A 160 -4.60 -27.39 6.26
C SER A 160 -3.62 -28.37 6.91
N MET A 161 -3.57 -29.61 6.42
CA MET A 161 -2.62 -30.63 6.90
C MET A 161 -1.17 -30.22 6.60
N VAL A 162 -0.90 -29.64 5.44
CA VAL A 162 0.43 -29.13 5.10
C VAL A 162 0.81 -27.98 6.04
N LYS A 163 -0.11 -27.05 6.34
CA LYS A 163 0.14 -25.95 7.28
C LYS A 163 0.43 -26.43 8.69
N GLU A 164 -0.31 -27.43 9.18
CA GLU A 164 -0.10 -28.02 10.50
C GLU A 164 1.26 -28.75 10.58
N LEU A 165 1.62 -29.50 9.54
CA LEU A 165 2.94 -30.13 9.41
C LEU A 165 4.07 -29.10 9.43
N VAL A 166 3.96 -28.05 8.63
CA VAL A 166 4.96 -26.96 8.52
C VAL A 166 5.06 -26.20 9.85
N ALA A 167 3.95 -25.98 10.56
CA ALA A 167 3.94 -25.37 11.88
C ALA A 167 4.60 -26.26 12.95
N THR A 168 4.39 -27.58 12.91
CA THR A 168 5.03 -28.54 13.82
C THR A 168 6.56 -28.53 13.67
N LEU A 169 7.05 -28.28 12.45
CA LEU A 169 8.47 -28.15 12.14
C LEU A 169 9.04 -26.74 12.42
N ASN A 170 8.30 -25.86 13.09
CA ASN A 170 8.67 -24.47 13.37
C ASN A 170 9.03 -23.65 12.11
N VAL A 171 8.39 -23.93 10.98
CA VAL A 171 8.56 -23.15 9.75
C VAL A 171 7.51 -22.04 9.68
N GLN A 172 7.91 -20.79 9.90
CA GLN A 172 7.04 -19.61 9.87
C GLN A 172 7.33 -18.78 8.61
N LEU A 173 6.52 -18.96 7.57
CA LEU A 173 6.68 -18.24 6.29
C LEU A 173 6.14 -16.80 6.33
N ASP A 174 5.29 -16.48 7.30
CA ASP A 174 4.72 -15.16 7.53
C ASP A 174 5.63 -14.26 8.37
N ASN A 175 6.52 -14.86 9.16
CA ASN A 175 7.50 -14.18 10.00
C ASN A 175 8.63 -13.56 9.16
N VAL A 176 8.73 -12.23 9.22
CA VAL A 176 9.70 -11.42 8.47
C VAL A 176 11.14 -11.73 8.88
N CYS A 177 11.37 -12.24 10.10
CA CYS A 177 12.69 -12.60 10.60
C CYS A 177 13.21 -13.94 10.05
N GLN A 178 12.30 -14.84 9.61
CA GLN A 178 12.65 -16.13 9.02
C GLN A 178 12.62 -16.10 7.49
N PHE A 179 11.63 -15.43 6.90
CA PHE A 179 11.41 -15.40 5.46
C PHE A 179 11.35 -13.96 4.96
N LEU A 180 12.47 -13.48 4.40
CA LEU A 180 12.64 -12.10 3.94
C LEU A 180 12.77 -12.03 2.40
N PRO A 181 11.64 -12.02 1.67
CA PRO A 181 11.65 -11.84 0.22
C PRO A 181 11.99 -10.38 -0.14
N GLN A 182 12.47 -10.19 -1.37
CA GLN A 182 13.00 -8.90 -1.88
C GLN A 182 12.13 -7.69 -1.53
N GLU A 183 10.81 -7.78 -1.71
CA GLU A 183 9.88 -6.65 -1.50
C GLU A 183 9.54 -6.36 -0.02
N ARG A 184 9.90 -7.26 0.91
CA ARG A 184 9.60 -7.12 2.35
C ARG A 184 10.74 -6.53 3.18
N VAL A 185 11.96 -6.44 2.64
CA VAL A 185 13.11 -5.83 3.32
C VAL A 185 12.80 -4.37 3.73
N GLU A 186 12.11 -3.64 2.87
CA GLU A 186 11.67 -2.27 3.19
C GLU A 186 10.55 -2.21 4.25
N GLU A 187 9.67 -3.23 4.32
CA GLU A 187 8.59 -3.27 5.30
C GLU A 187 9.14 -3.41 6.70
N PHE A 188 10.14 -4.27 6.89
CA PHE A 188 10.80 -4.46 8.18
C PHE A 188 11.38 -3.14 8.70
N ALA A 189 12.05 -2.37 7.84
CA ALA A 189 12.60 -1.06 8.19
C ALA A 189 11.54 0.02 8.45
N LYS A 190 10.27 -0.23 8.09
CA LYS A 190 9.12 0.65 8.32
C LYS A 190 8.24 0.16 9.48
N LEU A 191 8.55 -0.98 10.10
CA LEU A 191 7.79 -1.48 11.26
C LEU A 191 7.92 -0.48 12.42
N SER A 192 6.79 -0.19 13.05
CA SER A 192 6.75 0.58 14.27
C SER A 192 7.36 -0.23 15.43
N SER A 193 7.94 0.45 16.41
CA SER A 193 8.72 -0.19 17.48
C SER A 193 7.92 -1.17 18.37
N ASP A 194 6.59 -1.01 18.43
CA ASP A 194 5.63 -1.93 19.06
C ASP A 194 5.46 -3.23 18.25
N LYS A 195 5.27 -3.10 16.93
CA LYS A 195 5.17 -4.26 16.03
C LYS A 195 6.49 -5.02 15.94
N LEU A 196 7.61 -4.30 15.95
CA LEU A 196 8.94 -4.88 15.99
C LEU A 196 9.12 -5.76 17.23
N LEU A 197 8.68 -5.31 18.41
CA LEU A 197 8.71 -6.11 19.64
C LEU A 197 7.89 -7.40 19.47
N ILE A 198 6.65 -7.31 19.00
CA ILE A 198 5.78 -8.48 18.83
C ILE A 198 6.35 -9.49 17.84
N GLU A 199 6.88 -9.04 16.69
CA GLU A 199 7.49 -9.93 15.69
C GLU A 199 8.81 -10.54 16.21
N THR A 200 9.58 -9.79 17.01
CA THR A 200 10.79 -10.29 17.68
C THR A 200 10.43 -11.39 18.68
N LEU A 201 9.42 -11.16 19.54
CA LEU A 201 8.93 -12.14 20.50
C LEU A 201 8.34 -13.37 19.81
N ARG A 202 7.56 -13.19 18.74
CA ARG A 202 6.96 -14.30 17.94
C ARG A 202 8.03 -15.23 17.37
N SER A 203 9.16 -14.66 16.97
CA SER A 203 10.27 -15.42 16.41
C SER A 203 10.96 -16.32 17.44
N VAL A 204 10.88 -15.96 18.72
CA VAL A 204 11.58 -16.64 19.82
C VAL A 204 10.65 -17.59 20.56
N ASP A 205 9.47 -17.11 20.99
CA ASP A 205 8.51 -17.90 21.75
C ASP A 205 7.07 -17.43 21.49
N ILE A 206 6.26 -18.30 20.86
CA ILE A 206 4.86 -18.03 20.55
C ILE A 206 4.03 -17.90 21.85
N GLU A 207 4.37 -18.66 22.89
CA GLU A 207 3.67 -18.63 24.17
C GLU A 207 3.90 -17.32 24.91
N LEU A 208 5.11 -16.75 24.80
CA LEU A 208 5.43 -15.43 25.33
C LEU A 208 4.60 -14.34 24.67
N VAL A 209 4.32 -14.46 23.36
CA VAL A 209 3.41 -13.54 22.65
C VAL A 209 1.96 -13.68 23.13
N ARG A 210 1.51 -14.91 23.41
CA ARG A 210 0.17 -15.17 23.95
C ARG A 210 -0.01 -14.50 25.31
N GLN A 211 0.93 -14.73 26.23
CA GLN A 211 0.94 -14.12 27.56
C GLN A 211 1.07 -12.59 27.49
N PHE A 212 1.86 -12.06 26.55
CA PHE A 212 1.98 -10.62 26.34
C PHE A 212 0.66 -10.00 25.83
N LYS A 213 -0.06 -10.66 24.92
CA LYS A 213 -1.39 -10.20 24.46
C LYS A 213 -2.44 -10.27 25.56
N GLU A 214 -2.45 -11.35 26.34
CA GLU A 214 -3.32 -11.51 27.51
C GLU A 214 -3.09 -10.37 28.53
N LEU A 215 -1.82 -10.01 28.78
CA LEU A 215 -1.47 -8.85 29.60
C LEU A 215 -2.01 -7.52 29.04
N GLN A 216 -1.99 -7.32 27.72
CA GLN A 216 -2.56 -6.13 27.09
C GLN A 216 -4.09 -6.05 27.27
N GLU A 217 -4.79 -7.18 27.14
CA GLU A 217 -6.23 -7.26 27.37
C GLU A 217 -6.58 -6.99 28.84
N LEU A 218 -5.90 -7.66 29.77
CA LEU A 218 -6.08 -7.44 31.21
C LEU A 218 -5.81 -5.99 31.62
N GLN A 219 -4.81 -5.34 31.02
CA GLN A 219 -4.52 -3.94 31.29
C GLN A 219 -5.62 -3.00 30.78
N LYS A 220 -6.23 -3.31 29.64
CA LYS A 220 -7.38 -2.55 29.13
C LYS A 220 -8.58 -2.71 30.08
N THR A 221 -8.88 -3.94 30.50
CA THR A 221 -9.93 -4.22 31.48
C THR A 221 -9.68 -3.51 32.81
N LYS A 222 -8.43 -3.46 33.29
CA LYS A 222 -8.07 -2.69 34.47
C LYS A 222 -8.40 -1.20 34.30
N PHE A 223 -8.10 -0.60 33.15
CA PHE A 223 -8.37 0.83 32.92
C PHE A 223 -9.88 1.11 32.94
N GLU A 224 -10.67 0.28 32.27
CA GLU A 224 -12.15 0.36 32.28
C GLU A 224 -12.72 0.21 33.70
N GLN A 225 -12.26 -0.79 34.47
CA GLN A 225 -12.65 -0.99 35.88
C GLN A 225 -12.23 0.17 36.79
N GLN A 226 -11.04 0.74 36.57
CA GLN A 226 -10.53 1.87 37.35
C GLN A 226 -11.36 3.14 37.11
N GLU A 227 -11.77 3.40 35.87
CA GLU A 227 -12.64 4.52 35.52
C GLU A 227 -14.02 4.37 36.18
N GLU A 228 -14.65 3.19 36.07
CA GLU A 228 -15.95 2.90 36.69
C GLU A 228 -15.91 2.97 38.23
N PHE A 229 -14.83 2.48 38.84
CA PHE A 229 -14.60 2.58 40.28
C PHE A 229 -14.46 4.03 40.75
N THR A 230 -13.72 4.86 40.00
CA THR A 230 -13.49 6.28 40.36
C THR A 230 -14.81 7.05 40.32
N VAL A 231 -15.59 6.90 39.24
CA VAL A 231 -16.91 7.53 39.08
C VAL A 231 -17.88 7.10 40.20
N SER A 232 -17.92 5.81 40.53
CA SER A 232 -18.81 5.28 41.57
C SER A 232 -18.40 5.71 42.98
N THR A 233 -17.10 5.83 43.24
CA THR A 233 -16.54 6.29 44.52
C THR A 233 -16.82 7.77 44.76
N GLU A 234 -16.59 8.62 43.75
CA GLU A 234 -16.93 10.04 43.82
C GLU A 234 -18.43 10.24 44.08
N ARG A 235 -19.28 9.47 43.39
CA ARG A 235 -20.73 9.52 43.59
C ARG A 235 -21.16 9.07 44.99
N MET A 236 -20.50 8.05 45.56
CA MET A 236 -20.74 7.63 46.95
C MET A 236 -20.35 8.72 47.95
N GLN A 237 -19.21 9.40 47.76
CA GLN A 237 -18.77 10.48 48.65
C GLN A 237 -19.75 11.66 48.64
N VAL A 238 -20.27 12.02 47.46
CA VAL A 238 -21.32 13.04 47.33
C VAL A 238 -22.58 12.62 48.09
N LEU A 239 -23.05 11.39 47.91
CA LEU A 239 -24.25 10.88 48.60
C LEU A 239 -24.06 10.77 50.13
N ALA A 240 -22.87 10.41 50.61
CA ALA A 240 -22.55 10.37 52.04
C ALA A 240 -22.64 11.78 52.67
N ALA A 241 -22.13 12.79 51.98
CA ALA A 241 -22.22 14.18 52.41
C ALA A 241 -23.66 14.70 52.39
N GLU A 242 -24.48 14.29 51.41
CA GLU A 242 -25.92 14.58 51.37
C GLU A 242 -26.70 13.90 52.50
N LYS A 243 -26.46 12.61 52.76
CA LYS A 243 -27.09 11.85 53.86
C LYS A 243 -26.83 12.50 55.22
N LYS A 244 -25.57 12.86 55.50
CA LYS A 244 -25.19 13.51 56.78
C LYS A 244 -25.88 14.85 56.99
N LYS A 245 -26.19 15.59 55.93
CA LYS A 245 -26.97 16.85 55.99
C LYS A 245 -28.45 16.60 56.30
N LEU A 246 -29.01 15.50 55.79
CA LEU A 246 -30.42 15.11 55.98
C LEU A 246 -30.70 14.42 57.33
N GLU A 247 -29.73 13.74 57.95
CA GLU A 247 -29.89 13.15 59.29
C GLU A 247 -29.96 14.20 60.42
N VAL A 248 -29.19 15.28 60.30
CA VAL A 248 -29.19 16.42 61.24
C VAL A 248 -30.56 17.12 61.24
N SER A 249 -31.22 17.09 60.09
CA SER A 249 -32.52 17.68 59.80
C SER A 249 -33.67 16.93 60.52
N VAL A 250 -33.63 15.60 60.59
CA VAL A 250 -34.68 14.77 61.24
C VAL A 250 -34.72 14.90 62.76
N ARG A 251 -33.56 15.02 63.44
CA ARG A 251 -33.51 15.20 64.91
C ARG A 251 -34.10 16.53 65.38
N ALA A 252 -34.21 17.49 64.49
CA ALA A 252 -34.78 18.79 64.82
C ALA A 252 -36.32 18.68 65.03
N ILE A 253 -37.00 17.73 64.35
CA ILE A 253 -38.48 17.63 64.25
C ILE A 253 -39.16 17.30 65.58
N GLU A 254 -38.49 16.51 66.42
CA GLU A 254 -39.03 16.10 67.72
C GLU A 254 -38.98 17.23 68.77
N GLY A 255 -38.06 18.20 68.64
CA GLY A 255 -37.91 19.34 69.56
C GLY A 255 -38.90 20.51 69.32
N PHE A 256 -39.57 20.54 68.17
CA PHE A 256 -40.49 21.59 67.74
C PHE A 256 -41.80 21.67 68.55
N ARG A 257 -42.34 20.51 69.00
CA ARG A 257 -43.68 20.44 69.62
C ARG A 257 -43.78 21.10 71.00
N GLN A 258 -42.69 21.18 71.77
CA GLN A 258 -42.70 21.75 73.12
C GLN A 258 -42.58 23.28 73.14
N LYS A 259 -41.96 23.88 72.12
CA LYS A 259 -41.61 25.31 72.08
C LYS A 259 -42.77 26.24 71.67
N LYS A 260 -43.82 25.68 71.05
CA LYS A 260 -44.99 26.42 70.54
C LYS A 260 -45.85 27.10 71.62
N ALA A 261 -45.85 26.60 72.85
CA ALA A 261 -46.66 27.17 73.93
C ALA A 261 -46.02 28.42 74.60
N GLU A 262 -44.70 28.57 74.55
CA GLU A 262 -43.99 29.72 75.16
C GLU A 262 -43.98 30.99 74.27
N LEU A 263 -44.27 30.82 72.98
CA LEU A 263 -44.23 31.89 71.97
C LEU A 263 -45.35 32.93 72.13
N ASP A 264 -46.58 32.48 72.40
CA ASP A 264 -47.78 33.33 72.30
C ASP A 264 -47.87 34.40 73.40
N LEU A 265 -47.18 34.21 74.52
CA LEU A 265 -47.10 35.19 75.62
C LEU A 265 -46.16 36.36 75.31
N ASN A 266 -45.06 36.12 74.58
CA ASN A 266 -44.07 37.14 74.25
C ASN A 266 -44.55 38.10 73.13
N LYS A 267 -45.48 37.67 72.25
CA LYS A 267 -46.03 38.48 71.14
C LYS A 267 -46.66 39.80 71.55
N LYS A 268 -47.19 39.90 72.78
CA LYS A 268 -47.86 41.11 73.29
C LYS A 268 -46.88 42.23 73.71
N LEU A 269 -45.56 42.00 73.74
CA LEU A 269 -44.52 42.96 74.19
C LEU A 269 -43.84 43.77 73.04
N LEU A 270 -44.10 43.42 71.78
CA LEU A 270 -43.31 43.80 70.57
C LEU A 270 -43.29 45.28 70.13
N PRO A 271 -44.40 46.06 70.17
CA PRO A 271 -44.42 47.40 69.56
C PRO A 271 -43.46 48.40 70.20
N TYR A 272 -43.22 48.28 71.51
CA TYR A 272 -42.34 49.18 72.26
C TYR A 272 -40.86 49.04 71.89
N VAL A 273 -40.44 47.88 71.43
CA VAL A 273 -39.04 47.61 71.13
C VAL A 273 -38.69 47.91 69.66
N LYS A 274 -39.66 47.73 68.74
CA LYS A 274 -39.60 47.96 67.27
C LYS A 274 -39.08 49.33 66.84
N VAL A 275 -39.36 50.36 67.62
CA VAL A 275 -38.91 51.72 67.34
C VAL A 275 -37.41 51.95 67.64
N LYS A 276 -36.80 51.20 68.56
CA LYS A 276 -35.39 51.35 68.98
C LYS A 276 -34.41 50.68 67.99
N ASP A 277 -34.76 49.51 67.48
CA ASP A 277 -33.91 48.65 66.63
C ASP A 277 -33.84 49.12 65.16
N HIS A 278 -34.94 49.71 64.66
CA HIS A 278 -35.02 50.19 63.28
C HIS A 278 -33.99 51.29 62.97
N LYS A 279 -33.63 52.10 63.98
CA LYS A 279 -32.58 53.13 63.88
C LYS A 279 -31.16 52.54 63.84
N GLN A 280 -30.94 51.34 64.38
CA GLN A 280 -29.63 50.68 64.42
C GLN A 280 -29.30 49.98 63.08
N LYS A 281 -30.28 49.31 62.47
CA LYS A 281 -30.15 48.63 61.16
C LYS A 281 -29.77 49.57 60.01
N ILE A 282 -30.28 50.80 60.00
CA ILE A 282 -29.90 51.81 58.99
C ILE A 282 -28.39 52.14 59.04
N LYS A 283 -27.78 52.07 60.21
CA LYS A 283 -26.35 52.36 60.42
C LYS A 283 -25.45 51.21 59.96
N GLU A 284 -25.91 49.96 60.08
CA GLU A 284 -25.19 48.75 59.68
C GLU A 284 -25.18 48.56 58.16
N TYR A 285 -26.32 48.76 57.49
CA TYR A 285 -26.38 48.68 56.02
C TYR A 285 -25.51 49.74 55.32
N LYS A 286 -25.34 50.91 55.94
CA LYS A 286 -24.40 51.92 55.45
C LYS A 286 -22.95 51.45 55.50
N LYS A 287 -22.53 50.78 56.58
CA LYS A 287 -21.17 50.23 56.72
C LYS A 287 -20.86 49.14 55.70
N ALA A 288 -21.76 48.18 55.53
CA ALA A 288 -21.60 47.09 54.56
C ALA A 288 -21.50 47.62 53.11
N TYR A 289 -22.32 48.63 52.77
CA TYR A 289 -22.22 49.32 51.48
C TYR A 289 -20.85 50.02 51.29
N ASP A 290 -20.34 50.70 52.32
CA ASP A 290 -19.05 51.40 52.25
C ASP A 290 -17.84 50.43 52.16
N GLU A 291 -17.92 49.24 52.77
CA GLU A 291 -16.88 48.19 52.71
C GLU A 291 -16.78 47.54 51.32
N VAL A 292 -17.91 47.13 50.73
CA VAL A 292 -17.92 46.56 49.36
C VAL A 292 -17.48 47.61 48.34
N ARG A 293 -17.84 48.89 48.57
CA ARG A 293 -17.37 50.02 47.75
C ARG A 293 -15.85 50.22 47.85
N ALA A 294 -15.24 49.94 49.00
CA ALA A 294 -13.78 50.02 49.17
C ALA A 294 -13.08 48.86 48.45
N GLN A 295 -13.56 47.62 48.60
CA GLN A 295 -13.03 46.43 47.93
C GLN A 295 -13.12 46.52 46.40
N LEU A 296 -14.26 47.00 45.87
CA LEU A 296 -14.42 47.23 44.43
C LEU A 296 -13.44 48.29 43.91
N ARG A 297 -13.10 49.30 44.73
CA ARG A 297 -12.13 50.34 44.35
C ARG A 297 -10.70 49.82 44.34
N GLU A 298 -10.32 48.98 45.29
CA GLU A 298 -9.00 48.34 45.38
C GLU A 298 -8.77 47.40 44.19
N LEU A 299 -9.74 46.53 43.87
CA LEU A 299 -9.67 45.64 42.71
C LEU A 299 -9.56 46.42 41.38
N LEU A 300 -10.27 47.54 41.25
CA LEU A 300 -10.18 48.42 40.08
C LEU A 300 -8.84 49.15 39.98
N GLN A 301 -8.13 49.36 41.09
CA GLN A 301 -6.76 49.88 41.07
C GLN A 301 -5.76 48.80 40.65
N ASP A 302 -5.91 47.57 41.16
CA ASP A 302 -5.03 46.45 40.85
C ASP A 302 -5.14 45.97 39.39
N LYS A 303 -6.31 46.12 38.75
CA LYS A 303 -6.54 45.69 37.35
C LYS A 303 -5.81 46.55 36.30
N ARG A 304 -5.67 47.86 36.55
CA ARG A 304 -5.09 48.83 35.58
C ARG A 304 -3.66 48.50 35.12
N PRO A 305 -2.70 48.15 36.00
CA PRO A 305 -1.33 47.85 35.57
C PRO A 305 -1.21 46.60 34.69
N PHE A 306 -2.14 45.64 34.79
CA PHE A 306 -2.12 44.43 33.96
C PHE A 306 -2.56 44.70 32.51
N ASP A 307 -3.51 45.61 32.30
CA ASP A 307 -4.01 45.97 30.96
C ASP A 307 -2.92 46.68 30.13
N ASP A 308 -2.17 47.59 30.77
CA ASP A 308 -1.01 48.27 30.19
C ASP A 308 0.14 47.30 29.88
N LEU A 309 0.33 46.28 30.74
CA LEU A 309 1.38 45.28 30.57
C LEU A 309 1.06 44.30 29.44
N ILE A 310 -0.19 43.85 29.31
CA ILE A 310 -0.66 43.00 28.20
C ILE A 310 -0.46 43.74 26.87
N SER A 311 -0.84 45.03 26.82
CA SER A 311 -0.64 45.86 25.63
C SER A 311 0.84 46.01 25.23
N LYS A 312 1.74 46.20 26.21
CA LYS A 312 3.19 46.27 25.95
C LYS A 312 3.77 44.95 25.45
N ILE A 313 3.39 43.82 26.05
CA ILE A 313 3.83 42.48 25.62
C ILE A 313 3.34 42.21 24.19
N HIS A 314 2.09 42.58 23.88
CA HIS A 314 1.51 42.42 22.55
C HIS A 314 2.26 43.25 21.49
N GLU A 315 2.58 44.51 21.77
CA GLU A 315 3.40 45.34 20.88
C GLU A 315 4.81 44.78 20.66
N GLU A 316 5.44 44.23 21.69
CA GLU A 316 6.74 43.59 21.58
C GLU A 316 6.69 42.30 20.75
N ALA A 317 5.64 41.49 20.91
CA ALA A 317 5.41 40.30 20.12
C ALA A 317 5.26 40.63 18.62
N LEU A 318 4.46 41.65 18.29
CA LEU A 318 4.29 42.16 16.93
C LEU A 318 5.62 42.62 16.33
N LYS A 319 6.43 43.39 17.07
CA LYS A 319 7.76 43.84 16.62
C LYS A 319 8.71 42.67 16.33
N LYS A 320 8.63 41.57 17.09
CA LYS A 320 9.44 40.35 16.86
C LYS A 320 8.95 39.57 15.64
N GLN A 321 7.63 39.48 15.46
CA GLN A 321 7.00 38.83 14.31
C GLN A 321 7.32 39.58 13.00
N GLU A 322 7.31 40.91 13.00
CA GLU A 322 7.74 41.70 11.83
C GLU A 322 9.22 41.46 11.48
N LYS A 323 10.10 41.30 12.48
CA LYS A 323 11.51 40.97 12.25
C LYS A 323 11.66 39.58 11.62
N GLU A 324 10.89 38.60 12.09
CA GLU A 324 10.83 37.26 11.50
C GLU A 324 10.39 37.32 10.02
N GLN A 325 9.31 38.03 9.72
CA GLN A 325 8.81 38.19 8.35
C GLN A 325 9.85 38.84 7.43
N LYS A 326 10.53 39.89 7.89
CA LYS A 326 11.63 40.54 7.14
C LYS A 326 12.78 39.57 6.85
N MET A 327 13.10 38.64 7.75
CA MET A 327 14.12 37.62 7.50
C MET A 327 13.64 36.53 6.55
N VAL A 328 12.36 36.13 6.62
CA VAL A 328 11.75 35.20 5.66
C VAL A 328 11.77 35.78 4.24
N GLU A 329 11.48 37.06 4.07
CA GLU A 329 11.58 37.73 2.76
C GLU A 329 13.02 37.78 2.22
N LYS A 330 14.01 38.04 3.09
CA LYS A 330 15.43 37.96 2.71
C LYS A 330 15.81 36.55 2.26
N LEU A 331 15.39 35.51 3.00
CA LEU A 331 15.64 34.11 2.65
C LEU A 331 15.03 33.74 1.29
N LYS A 332 13.80 34.18 1.00
CA LYS A 332 13.14 33.97 -0.31
C LYS A 332 13.91 34.61 -1.47
N LYS A 333 14.44 35.82 -1.28
CA LYS A 333 15.27 36.50 -2.30
C LYS A 333 16.60 35.79 -2.55
N THR A 334 17.18 35.18 -1.53
CA THR A 334 18.45 34.45 -1.68
C THR A 334 18.24 33.06 -2.31
N ASP A 335 17.07 32.44 -2.09
CA ASP A 335 16.68 31.12 -2.65
C ASP A 335 16.52 31.13 -4.17
N SER A 336 15.99 32.22 -4.75
CA SER A 336 15.82 32.36 -6.20
C SER A 336 17.13 32.26 -7.00
N GLY A 337 18.27 32.65 -6.41
CA GLY A 337 19.55 32.47 -7.08
C GLY A 337 20.17 31.08 -6.88
N PHE A 338 19.68 30.25 -5.95
CA PHE A 338 20.02 28.82 -5.93
C PHE A 338 19.35 28.07 -7.08
N THR A 339 18.11 28.44 -7.40
CA THR A 339 17.40 27.85 -8.55
C THR A 339 18.12 28.14 -9.88
N GLU A 340 18.68 29.34 -10.05
CA GLU A 340 19.44 29.69 -11.25
C GLU A 340 20.75 28.89 -11.36
N ILE A 341 21.53 28.78 -10.28
CA ILE A 341 22.77 27.99 -10.27
C ILE A 341 22.49 26.51 -10.49
N ARG A 342 21.41 25.96 -9.91
CA ARG A 342 20.98 24.57 -10.13
C ARG A 342 20.65 24.32 -11.61
N ARG A 343 19.96 25.25 -12.26
CA ARG A 343 19.66 25.16 -13.70
C ARG A 343 20.94 25.18 -14.54
N LEU A 344 21.88 26.05 -14.23
CA LEU A 344 23.18 26.11 -14.94
C LEU A 344 23.98 24.81 -14.75
N LEU A 345 24.04 24.26 -13.55
CA LEU A 345 24.72 22.98 -13.27
C LEU A 345 24.05 21.80 -13.98
N PHE A 346 22.71 21.81 -14.10
CA PHE A 346 21.97 20.80 -14.84
C PHE A 346 22.32 20.83 -16.34
N ASN A 347 22.30 22.02 -16.96
CA ASN A 347 22.65 22.18 -18.38
C ASN A 347 24.11 21.76 -18.67
N ILE A 348 25.05 22.10 -17.77
CA ILE A 348 26.46 21.68 -17.89
C ILE A 348 26.58 20.14 -17.79
N LYS A 349 25.78 19.51 -16.93
CA LYS A 349 25.78 18.04 -16.79
C LYS A 349 25.27 17.33 -18.04
N GLU A 350 24.19 17.81 -18.65
CA GLU A 350 23.65 17.23 -19.90
C GLU A 350 24.64 17.39 -21.07
N THR A 351 25.22 18.58 -21.22
CA THR A 351 26.21 18.84 -22.28
C THR A 351 27.49 18.02 -22.10
N ALA A 352 27.97 17.86 -20.86
CA ALA A 352 29.13 17.01 -20.56
C ALA A 352 28.85 15.52 -20.84
N ALA A 353 27.62 15.03 -20.60
CA ALA A 353 27.25 13.66 -20.89
C ALA A 353 27.26 13.36 -22.41
N SER A 354 26.71 14.27 -23.22
CA SER A 354 26.73 14.14 -24.70
C SER A 354 28.16 14.11 -25.24
N LYS A 355 28.99 15.08 -24.83
CA LYS A 355 30.39 15.18 -25.29
C LYS A 355 31.26 14.01 -24.84
N LYS A 356 30.97 13.41 -23.67
CA LYS A 356 31.66 12.20 -23.19
C LYS A 356 31.42 10.99 -24.08
N VAL A 357 30.19 10.81 -24.59
CA VAL A 357 29.84 9.72 -25.52
C VAL A 357 30.56 9.89 -26.86
N GLU A 358 30.58 11.11 -27.38
CA GLU A 358 31.31 11.44 -28.62
C GLU A 358 32.82 11.16 -28.48
N LEU A 359 33.41 11.53 -27.34
CA LEU A 359 34.83 11.31 -27.06
C LEU A 359 35.19 9.83 -26.90
N GLN A 360 34.32 9.02 -26.29
CA GLN A 360 34.50 7.56 -26.22
C GLN A 360 34.41 6.92 -27.61
N HIS A 361 33.46 7.35 -28.43
CA HIS A 361 33.32 6.84 -29.79
C HIS A 361 34.57 7.12 -30.66
N LEU A 362 35.15 8.32 -30.54
CA LEU A 362 36.38 8.69 -31.24
C LEU A 362 37.61 7.91 -30.75
N LYS A 363 37.70 7.59 -29.44
CA LYS A 363 38.80 6.80 -28.87
C LYS A 363 38.76 5.30 -29.23
N ASP A 364 37.56 4.74 -29.43
CA ASP A 364 37.39 3.31 -29.74
C ASP A 364 37.55 2.98 -31.24
N LEU A 365 37.44 3.99 -32.11
CA LEU A 365 37.45 3.83 -33.57
C LEU A 365 38.75 3.17 -34.11
N PRO A 366 39.97 3.56 -33.67
CA PRO A 366 41.22 2.98 -34.18
C PRO A 366 41.38 1.50 -33.80
N GLN A 367 41.00 1.13 -32.58
CA GLN A 367 41.07 -0.25 -32.08
C GLN A 367 40.10 -1.17 -32.82
N ARG A 368 38.90 -0.68 -33.16
CA ARG A 368 37.91 -1.43 -33.95
C ARG A 368 38.39 -1.67 -35.37
N ILE A 369 39.01 -0.66 -36.01
CA ILE A 369 39.55 -0.79 -37.37
C ILE A 369 40.75 -1.76 -37.38
N ALA A 370 41.64 -1.69 -36.40
CA ALA A 370 42.79 -2.61 -36.29
C ALA A 370 42.35 -4.08 -36.14
N LYS A 371 41.35 -4.35 -35.29
CA LYS A 371 40.81 -5.70 -35.09
C LYS A 371 40.14 -6.26 -36.35
N GLN A 372 39.41 -5.42 -37.09
CA GLN A 372 38.79 -5.81 -38.37
C GLN A 372 39.82 -6.15 -39.45
N ILE A 373 40.97 -5.47 -39.46
CA ILE A 373 42.08 -5.77 -40.38
C ILE A 373 42.70 -7.14 -40.03
N GLU A 374 42.91 -7.43 -38.75
CA GLU A 374 43.47 -8.71 -38.30
C GLU A 374 42.56 -9.89 -38.66
N ASP A 375 41.25 -9.76 -38.40
CA ASP A 375 40.27 -10.81 -38.68
C ASP A 375 40.16 -11.11 -40.19
N LYS A 376 40.19 -10.06 -41.05
CA LYS A 376 40.15 -10.24 -42.51
C LYS A 376 41.48 -10.77 -43.08
N GLN A 377 42.61 -10.52 -42.43
CA GLN A 377 43.90 -11.11 -42.81
C GLN A 377 43.88 -12.63 -42.59
N LYS A 378 43.42 -13.10 -41.43
CA LYS A 378 43.29 -14.55 -41.12
C LYS A 378 42.38 -15.26 -42.11
N GLN A 379 41.22 -14.66 -42.43
CA GLN A 379 40.28 -15.21 -43.42
C GLN A 379 40.89 -15.33 -44.82
N LEU A 380 41.78 -14.41 -45.21
CA LEU A 380 42.42 -14.43 -46.53
C LEU A 380 43.46 -15.56 -46.63
N ASP A 381 44.20 -15.82 -45.56
CA ASP A 381 45.21 -16.88 -45.50
C ASP A 381 44.55 -18.27 -45.49
N GLU A 382 43.44 -18.45 -44.77
CA GLU A 382 42.64 -19.68 -44.78
C GLU A 382 42.08 -20.01 -46.18
N GLN A 383 41.57 -19.01 -46.90
CA GLN A 383 41.05 -19.18 -48.26
C GLN A 383 42.13 -19.57 -49.26
N ARG A 384 43.37 -19.06 -49.11
CA ARG A 384 44.50 -19.44 -49.96
C ARG A 384 44.96 -20.88 -49.72
N GLN A 385 44.90 -21.35 -48.48
CA GLN A 385 45.26 -22.72 -48.13
C GLN A 385 44.24 -23.73 -48.70
N MET A 386 42.95 -23.40 -48.66
CA MET A 386 41.89 -24.21 -49.29
C MET A 386 42.03 -24.31 -50.82
N LEU A 387 42.63 -23.32 -51.49
CA LEU A 387 42.83 -23.36 -52.94
C LEU A 387 43.94 -24.36 -53.35
N ALA A 388 44.94 -24.59 -52.50
CA ALA A 388 46.09 -25.44 -52.78
C ALA A 388 45.77 -26.95 -52.75
N GLU A 389 44.65 -27.35 -52.16
CA GLU A 389 44.21 -28.76 -52.07
C GLU A 389 43.62 -29.33 -53.37
N PHE A 390 43.47 -28.51 -54.43
CA PHE A 390 42.80 -28.87 -55.68
C PHE A 390 43.74 -29.12 -56.89
N ASP A 391 45.04 -29.27 -56.68
CA ASP A 391 46.01 -29.54 -57.76
C ASP A 391 45.80 -30.94 -58.37
N GLY A 392 45.39 -31.01 -59.64
CA GLY A 392 45.17 -32.25 -60.41
C GLY A 392 43.79 -32.42 -61.09
N PHE A 393 42.92 -31.41 -61.07
CA PHE A 393 41.58 -31.47 -61.68
C PHE A 393 41.60 -31.34 -63.22
N ASP A 394 41.14 -32.37 -63.94
CA ASP A 394 41.02 -32.39 -65.41
C ASP A 394 39.77 -31.61 -65.89
N ARG A 395 40.01 -30.55 -66.66
CA ARG A 395 38.97 -29.60 -67.11
C ARG A 395 38.13 -30.10 -68.29
N ASN A 396 38.58 -31.13 -69.01
CA ASN A 396 37.95 -31.58 -70.26
C ASN A 396 36.82 -32.62 -70.06
N ALA A 397 36.60 -33.10 -68.83
CA ALA A 397 35.53 -34.07 -68.54
C ALA A 397 34.13 -33.44 -68.46
N ILE A 398 34.01 -32.10 -68.36
CA ILE A 398 32.73 -31.40 -68.17
C ILE A 398 31.91 -31.39 -69.47
N ASP A 399 32.54 -31.09 -70.61
CA ASP A 399 31.86 -30.96 -71.91
C ASP A 399 31.20 -32.27 -72.35
N LYS A 400 31.83 -33.41 -72.02
CA LYS A 400 31.30 -34.74 -72.31
C LYS A 400 30.01 -35.04 -71.52
N TYR A 401 29.99 -34.68 -70.23
CA TYR A 401 28.80 -34.87 -69.40
C TYR A 401 27.69 -33.85 -69.69
N GLU A 402 28.01 -32.64 -70.16
CA GLU A 402 27.01 -31.63 -70.54
C GLU A 402 26.17 -32.05 -71.75
N ASN A 403 26.80 -32.68 -72.74
CA ASN A 403 26.10 -33.20 -73.91
C ASN A 403 25.13 -34.33 -73.53
N ASP A 404 25.55 -35.29 -72.71
CA ASP A 404 24.69 -36.39 -72.23
C ASP A 404 23.54 -35.88 -71.34
N LEU A 405 23.77 -34.82 -70.56
CA LEU A 405 22.75 -34.20 -69.71
C LEU A 405 21.68 -33.47 -70.54
N GLN A 406 22.05 -32.81 -71.64
CA GLN A 406 21.07 -32.07 -72.48
C GLN A 406 20.00 -33.00 -73.05
N THR A 407 20.38 -34.21 -73.46
CA THR A 407 19.45 -35.20 -74.00
C THR A 407 18.44 -35.67 -72.94
N ILE A 408 18.90 -35.96 -71.72
CA ILE A 408 18.03 -36.41 -70.61
C ILE A 408 17.14 -35.27 -70.09
N VAL A 409 17.66 -34.04 -70.04
CA VAL A 409 16.90 -32.84 -69.66
C VAL A 409 15.77 -32.55 -70.66
N GLY A 410 15.95 -32.87 -71.94
CA GLY A 410 14.89 -32.81 -72.95
C GLY A 410 13.69 -33.69 -72.58
N SER A 411 13.93 -34.97 -72.27
CA SER A 411 12.89 -35.94 -71.90
C SER A 411 12.22 -35.63 -70.55
N GLN A 412 12.96 -35.08 -69.58
CA GLN A 412 12.38 -34.65 -68.32
C GLN A 412 11.46 -33.43 -68.47
N LYS A 413 11.87 -32.42 -69.25
CA LYS A 413 11.06 -31.22 -69.46
C LYS A 413 9.69 -31.57 -70.04
N GLU A 414 9.61 -32.57 -70.90
CA GLU A 414 8.36 -33.04 -71.47
C GLU A 414 7.43 -33.68 -70.42
N CYS A 415 7.98 -34.49 -69.51
CA CYS A 415 7.23 -35.05 -68.37
C CYS A 415 6.82 -33.98 -67.35
N GLU A 416 7.70 -33.02 -67.09
CA GLU A 416 7.49 -31.93 -66.13
C GLU A 416 6.44 -30.93 -66.61
N ILE A 417 6.38 -30.65 -67.92
CA ILE A 417 5.30 -29.84 -68.53
C ILE A 417 3.94 -30.54 -68.34
N LYS A 418 3.86 -31.85 -68.56
CA LYS A 418 2.63 -32.63 -68.38
C LYS A 418 2.21 -32.69 -66.89
N LYS A 419 3.17 -32.88 -65.97
CA LYS A 419 2.93 -32.85 -64.51
C LYS A 419 2.48 -31.49 -64.01
N GLN A 420 3.14 -30.40 -64.43
CA GLN A 420 2.77 -29.04 -64.04
C GLN A 420 1.38 -28.65 -64.54
N ALA A 421 0.97 -29.10 -65.72
CA ALA A 421 -0.39 -28.86 -66.22
C ALA A 421 -1.44 -29.51 -65.28
N LEU A 422 -1.20 -30.75 -64.84
CA LEU A 422 -2.06 -31.48 -63.91
C LEU A 422 -2.03 -30.91 -62.48
N GLU A 423 -0.86 -30.55 -61.96
CA GLU A 423 -0.72 -29.93 -60.63
C GLU A 423 -1.37 -28.54 -60.56
N ARG A 424 -1.28 -27.74 -61.64
CA ARG A 424 -2.01 -26.46 -61.75
C ARG A 424 -3.52 -26.70 -61.73
N SER A 425 -4.01 -27.74 -62.40
CA SER A 425 -5.42 -28.12 -62.35
C SER A 425 -5.86 -28.49 -60.92
N VAL A 426 -5.12 -29.38 -60.24
CA VAL A 426 -5.39 -29.78 -58.84
C VAL A 426 -5.28 -28.58 -57.88
N GLY A 427 -4.31 -27.69 -58.08
CA GLY A 427 -4.12 -26.48 -57.31
C GLY A 427 -5.26 -25.48 -57.48
N MET A 428 -5.75 -25.28 -58.71
CA MET A 428 -6.93 -24.46 -58.97
C MET A 428 -8.18 -25.03 -58.29
N HIS A 429 -8.36 -26.36 -58.33
CA HIS A 429 -9.49 -27.02 -57.66
C HIS A 429 -9.40 -26.96 -56.13
N ARG A 430 -8.22 -27.16 -55.53
CA ARG A 430 -7.99 -27.03 -54.07
C ARG A 430 -8.15 -25.60 -53.58
N GLY A 431 -7.66 -24.62 -54.35
CA GLY A 431 -7.81 -23.20 -54.05
C GLY A 431 -9.28 -22.80 -53.98
N ALA A 432 -10.07 -23.23 -54.96
CA ALA A 432 -11.52 -23.02 -54.97
C ALA A 432 -12.24 -23.71 -53.79
N LEU A 433 -11.76 -24.89 -53.37
CA LEU A 433 -12.32 -25.65 -52.26
C LEU A 433 -12.06 -24.96 -50.91
N PHE A 434 -10.85 -24.44 -50.70
CA PHE A 434 -10.50 -23.67 -49.50
C PHE A 434 -11.32 -22.38 -49.35
N THR A 435 -11.58 -21.66 -50.44
CA THR A 435 -12.46 -20.47 -50.39
C THR A 435 -13.89 -20.84 -50.01
N LEU A 436 -14.43 -21.93 -50.59
CA LEU A 436 -15.78 -22.41 -50.29
C LEU A 436 -15.92 -22.89 -48.83
N GLU A 437 -14.92 -23.58 -48.28
CA GLU A 437 -14.90 -24.01 -46.87
C GLU A 437 -14.79 -22.84 -45.89
N LYS A 438 -13.98 -21.83 -46.23
CA LYS A 438 -13.83 -20.61 -45.42
C LYS A 438 -15.13 -19.81 -45.38
N GLU A 439 -15.81 -19.67 -46.51
CA GLU A 439 -17.13 -19.03 -46.59
C GLU A 439 -18.18 -19.76 -45.76
N MET A 440 -18.20 -21.10 -45.81
CA MET A 440 -19.10 -21.93 -45.00
C MET A 440 -18.86 -21.74 -43.49
N ASN A 441 -17.60 -21.67 -43.06
CA ASN A 441 -17.24 -21.50 -41.65
C ASN A 441 -17.59 -20.11 -41.10
N VAL A 442 -17.47 -19.06 -41.91
CA VAL A 442 -17.92 -17.70 -41.54
C VAL A 442 -19.43 -17.67 -41.36
N LYS A 443 -20.18 -18.30 -42.27
CA LYS A 443 -21.65 -18.39 -42.21
C LYS A 443 -22.13 -19.20 -41.00
N ARG A 444 -21.44 -20.27 -40.59
CA ARG A 444 -21.75 -21.03 -39.36
C ARG A 444 -21.55 -20.24 -38.06
N ARG A 445 -20.52 -19.38 -37.98
CA ARG A 445 -20.25 -18.56 -36.78
C ARG A 445 -21.32 -17.50 -36.54
N GLN A 446 -21.89 -16.95 -37.61
CA GLN A 446 -22.94 -15.93 -37.53
C GLN A 446 -24.29 -16.47 -37.00
N LEU A 447 -24.50 -17.79 -36.98
CA LEU A 447 -25.75 -18.42 -36.53
C LEU A 447 -25.85 -18.56 -34.98
N ASN A 448 -24.71 -18.52 -34.26
CA ASN A 448 -24.60 -19.07 -32.89
C ASN A 448 -24.44 -18.05 -31.73
N SER A 449 -24.30 -16.74 -31.95
CA SER A 449 -24.08 -15.78 -30.84
C SER A 449 -25.35 -15.03 -30.42
N SER A 450 -25.90 -15.34 -29.24
CA SER A 450 -27.06 -14.66 -28.63
C SER A 450 -26.76 -13.88 -27.33
N ASP A 451 -25.52 -13.84 -26.83
CA ASP A 451 -25.15 -13.21 -25.55
C ASP A 451 -24.36 -11.89 -25.73
N ARG A 452 -24.73 -10.83 -24.97
CA ARG A 452 -24.17 -9.45 -25.09
C ARG A 452 -22.79 -9.28 -24.43
N LEU A 453 -22.22 -10.35 -23.86
CA LEU A 453 -20.87 -10.38 -23.29
C LEU A 453 -19.75 -9.99 -24.28
N ALA A 454 -20.05 -10.02 -25.59
CA ALA A 454 -19.12 -9.61 -26.65
C ALA A 454 -18.86 -8.09 -26.71
N VAL A 455 -19.74 -7.25 -26.14
CA VAL A 455 -19.57 -5.78 -26.08
C VAL A 455 -18.46 -5.40 -25.08
N LEU A 456 -18.22 -6.26 -24.07
CA LEU A 456 -17.15 -6.11 -23.10
C LEU A 456 -15.85 -6.67 -23.70
N ASP A 457 -15.10 -5.80 -24.37
CA ASP A 457 -13.81 -6.15 -25.00
C ASP A 457 -12.82 -6.70 -23.95
N PRO A 458 -12.36 -7.97 -24.09
CA PRO A 458 -11.41 -8.59 -23.17
C PRO A 458 -10.01 -7.93 -23.20
N SER A 459 -9.74 -7.07 -24.17
CA SER A 459 -8.48 -6.32 -24.29
C SER A 459 -8.38 -5.19 -23.26
N ASN A 460 -9.51 -4.64 -22.79
CA ASN A 460 -9.53 -3.62 -21.75
C ASN A 460 -9.62 -4.28 -20.36
N PRO A 461 -8.61 -4.11 -19.48
CA PRO A 461 -8.59 -4.75 -18.16
C PRO A 461 -9.82 -4.46 -17.29
N ARG A 462 -10.41 -3.25 -17.41
CA ARG A 462 -11.61 -2.87 -16.65
C ARG A 462 -12.87 -3.57 -17.15
N LEU A 463 -13.01 -3.71 -18.47
CA LEU A 463 -14.15 -4.41 -19.09
C LEU A 463 -14.03 -5.94 -18.93
N ARG A 464 -12.81 -6.48 -18.92
CA ARG A 464 -12.54 -7.89 -18.56
C ARG A 464 -12.98 -8.19 -17.12
N SER A 465 -12.58 -7.35 -16.17
CA SER A 465 -12.93 -7.54 -14.75
C SER A 465 -14.44 -7.44 -14.53
N LEU A 466 -15.11 -6.50 -15.20
CA LEU A 466 -16.56 -6.38 -15.19
C LEU A 466 -17.25 -7.60 -15.82
N ARG A 467 -16.72 -8.11 -16.93
CA ARG A 467 -17.24 -9.32 -17.58
C ARG A 467 -17.16 -10.54 -16.67
N GLU A 468 -16.04 -10.73 -15.98
CA GLU A 468 -15.87 -11.81 -15.01
C GLU A 468 -16.82 -11.65 -13.80
N ALA A 469 -17.00 -10.42 -13.32
CA ALA A 469 -17.95 -10.13 -12.25
C ALA A 469 -19.41 -10.40 -12.66
N ILE A 470 -19.82 -10.02 -13.86
CA ILE A 470 -21.18 -10.29 -14.36
C ILE A 470 -21.42 -11.80 -14.50
N ILE A 471 -20.43 -12.57 -14.99
CA ILE A 471 -20.53 -14.03 -15.05
C ILE A 471 -20.68 -14.61 -13.64
N ALA A 472 -19.93 -14.11 -12.67
CA ALA A 472 -20.01 -14.55 -11.28
C ALA A 472 -21.36 -14.18 -10.61
N ILE A 473 -21.86 -12.96 -10.84
CA ILE A 473 -23.16 -12.49 -10.33
C ILE A 473 -24.31 -13.27 -10.97
N ARG A 474 -24.25 -13.55 -12.28
CA ARG A 474 -25.25 -14.39 -12.97
C ARG A 474 -25.28 -15.83 -12.45
N ALA A 475 -24.16 -16.32 -11.92
CA ALA A 475 -24.04 -17.66 -11.34
C ALA A 475 -24.55 -17.74 -9.89
N ASP A 476 -24.73 -16.60 -9.20
CA ASP A 476 -25.23 -16.54 -7.82
C ASP A 476 -26.76 -16.33 -7.81
N PRO A 477 -27.56 -17.34 -7.41
CA PRO A 477 -29.01 -17.23 -7.39
C PRO A 477 -29.54 -16.16 -6.43
N SER A 478 -28.78 -15.84 -5.37
CA SER A 478 -29.21 -14.91 -4.32
C SER A 478 -29.17 -13.44 -4.74
N LEU A 479 -28.36 -13.12 -5.77
CA LEU A 479 -28.16 -11.77 -6.29
C LEU A 479 -28.98 -11.50 -7.56
N LYS A 480 -29.63 -12.54 -8.08
CA LYS A 480 -30.49 -12.47 -9.27
C LYS A 480 -31.70 -11.57 -8.96
N ASN A 481 -31.93 -10.57 -9.81
CA ASN A 481 -32.99 -9.55 -9.72
C ASN A 481 -32.81 -8.45 -8.65
N ARG A 482 -31.73 -8.48 -7.83
CA ARG A 482 -31.40 -7.40 -6.89
C ARG A 482 -30.35 -6.42 -7.43
N ILE A 483 -29.60 -6.85 -8.44
CA ILE A 483 -28.54 -6.08 -9.12
C ILE A 483 -28.88 -5.99 -10.60
N LEU A 484 -28.78 -4.79 -11.15
CA LEU A 484 -29.01 -4.53 -12.56
C LEU A 484 -27.70 -4.37 -13.30
N GLU A 485 -27.67 -4.91 -14.52
CA GLU A 485 -26.51 -4.90 -15.39
C GLU A 485 -26.12 -3.48 -15.84
N PRO A 486 -24.84 -3.25 -16.18
CA PRO A 486 -24.36 -1.92 -16.50
C PRO A 486 -25.07 -1.28 -17.69
N PRO A 487 -25.23 0.06 -17.71
CA PRO A 487 -25.89 0.79 -18.79
C PRO A 487 -25.40 0.41 -20.19
N LEU A 488 -24.10 0.12 -20.34
CA LEU A 488 -23.50 -0.30 -21.61
C LEU A 488 -24.12 -1.56 -22.23
N MET A 489 -24.71 -2.44 -21.39
CA MET A 489 -25.34 -3.69 -21.82
C MET A 489 -26.87 -3.62 -21.77
N SER A 490 -27.42 -2.89 -20.81
CA SER A 490 -28.85 -2.83 -20.50
C SER A 490 -29.59 -1.69 -21.22
N VAL A 491 -28.90 -0.63 -21.63
CA VAL A 491 -29.47 0.54 -22.31
C VAL A 491 -29.00 0.61 -23.75
N SER A 492 -29.91 0.94 -24.65
CA SER A 492 -29.67 1.09 -26.08
C SER A 492 -30.57 2.16 -26.68
N THR A 493 -30.23 2.63 -27.86
CA THR A 493 -31.11 3.51 -28.64
C THR A 493 -31.13 3.06 -30.10
N SER A 494 -32.25 3.37 -30.76
CA SER A 494 -32.46 3.08 -32.17
C SER A 494 -31.82 4.14 -33.08
N ASP A 495 -31.43 5.30 -32.51
CA ASP A 495 -30.91 6.45 -33.25
C ASP A 495 -29.41 6.65 -32.98
N GLN A 496 -28.61 6.69 -34.05
CA GLN A 496 -27.15 6.83 -33.99
C GLN A 496 -26.70 8.17 -33.39
N GLN A 497 -27.46 9.25 -33.62
CA GLN A 497 -27.15 10.56 -33.04
C GLN A 497 -27.40 10.54 -31.53
N MET A 498 -28.49 9.93 -31.09
CA MET A 498 -28.82 9.78 -29.67
C MET A 498 -27.80 8.89 -28.95
N ALA A 499 -27.27 7.86 -29.60
CA ALA A 499 -26.21 7.02 -29.06
C ALA A 499 -24.94 7.84 -28.81
N SER A 500 -24.58 8.71 -29.76
CA SER A 500 -23.41 9.60 -29.66
C SER A 500 -23.60 10.64 -28.55
N PHE A 501 -24.80 11.21 -28.43
CA PHE A 501 -25.17 12.10 -27.33
C PHE A 501 -25.08 11.43 -25.96
N LEU A 502 -25.58 10.20 -25.83
CA LEU A 502 -25.52 9.44 -24.60
C LEU A 502 -24.08 9.13 -24.19
N SER A 503 -23.24 8.73 -25.15
CA SER A 503 -21.83 8.41 -24.90
C SER A 503 -20.99 9.61 -24.46
N VAL A 504 -21.40 10.84 -24.81
CA VAL A 504 -20.73 12.06 -24.35
C VAL A 504 -21.27 12.53 -22.99
N CYS A 505 -22.56 12.31 -22.74
CA CYS A 505 -23.20 12.76 -21.50
C CYS A 505 -22.93 11.83 -20.30
N VAL A 506 -22.77 10.53 -20.54
CA VAL A 506 -22.49 9.54 -19.49
C VAL A 506 -21.00 9.25 -19.45
N ASP A 507 -20.37 9.49 -18.29
CA ASP A 507 -18.96 9.17 -18.13
C ASP A 507 -18.70 7.66 -18.19
N PHE A 508 -17.46 7.28 -18.50
CA PHE A 508 -17.09 5.89 -18.68
C PHE A 508 -17.28 5.05 -17.41
N ASN A 509 -17.06 5.60 -16.22
CA ASN A 509 -17.21 4.85 -14.96
C ASN A 509 -18.67 4.56 -14.66
N THR A 510 -19.57 5.50 -14.94
CA THR A 510 -21.03 5.31 -14.79
C THR A 510 -21.57 4.36 -15.87
N SER A 511 -21.02 4.38 -17.09
CA SER A 511 -21.41 3.46 -18.17
C SER A 511 -21.13 1.98 -17.84
N ILE A 512 -20.13 1.71 -17.02
CA ILE A 512 -19.70 0.37 -16.60
C ILE A 512 -20.13 0.00 -15.18
N ALA A 513 -20.94 0.84 -14.52
CA ALA A 513 -21.33 0.63 -13.13
C ALA A 513 -22.54 -0.31 -13.00
N LEU A 514 -22.53 -1.15 -11.95
CA LEU A 514 -23.67 -1.97 -11.56
C LEU A 514 -24.64 -1.15 -10.72
N THR A 515 -25.95 -1.36 -10.92
CA THR A 515 -26.99 -0.62 -10.19
C THR A 515 -27.65 -1.52 -9.14
N PHE A 516 -27.77 -1.02 -7.91
CA PHE A 516 -28.37 -1.73 -6.77
C PHE A 516 -29.70 -1.10 -6.39
N LEU A 517 -30.65 -1.97 -6.05
CA LEU A 517 -31.99 -1.56 -5.60
C LEU A 517 -32.07 -1.42 -4.06
N ASP A 518 -31.37 -2.27 -3.30
CA ASP A 518 -31.46 -2.36 -1.83
C ASP A 518 -30.09 -2.19 -1.14
N ASN A 519 -30.08 -1.64 0.09
CA ASN A 519 -28.86 -1.49 0.92
C ASN A 519 -28.22 -2.85 1.24
N GLU A 520 -29.01 -3.88 1.52
CA GLU A 520 -28.49 -5.21 1.82
C GLU A 520 -27.73 -5.83 0.63
N ALA A 521 -28.19 -5.54 -0.60
CA ALA A 521 -27.52 -6.02 -1.81
C ALA A 521 -26.20 -5.26 -2.06
N TYR A 522 -26.10 -4.00 -1.62
CA TYR A 522 -24.87 -3.24 -1.67
C TYR A 522 -23.81 -3.85 -0.75
N ASP A 523 -24.14 -4.12 0.52
CA ASP A 523 -23.19 -4.67 1.50
C ASP A 523 -22.69 -6.06 1.08
N LEU A 524 -23.61 -6.94 0.63
CA LEU A 524 -23.27 -8.27 0.12
C LEU A 524 -22.27 -8.24 -1.05
N VAL A 525 -22.33 -7.21 -1.89
CA VAL A 525 -21.48 -7.09 -3.08
C VAL A 525 -20.21 -6.29 -2.82
N ASN A 526 -20.28 -5.32 -1.93
CA ASN A 526 -19.13 -4.57 -1.46
C ASN A 526 -18.11 -5.52 -0.82
N ASP A 527 -18.57 -6.41 0.07
CA ASP A 527 -17.69 -7.33 0.79
C ASP A 527 -17.16 -8.48 -0.09
N LYS A 528 -17.96 -8.98 -1.04
CA LYS A 528 -17.59 -10.18 -1.83
C LYS A 528 -16.97 -9.89 -3.20
N TYR A 529 -17.38 -8.82 -3.86
CA TYR A 529 -17.08 -8.61 -5.28
C TYR A 529 -16.35 -7.28 -5.58
N VAL A 530 -16.53 -6.22 -4.79
CA VAL A 530 -15.84 -4.92 -5.02
C VAL A 530 -14.35 -5.03 -4.77
N GLU A 531 -13.91 -5.62 -3.66
CA GLU A 531 -12.49 -5.85 -3.38
C GLU A 531 -11.84 -6.76 -4.44
N ARG A 532 -12.60 -7.72 -4.97
CA ARG A 532 -12.10 -8.74 -5.89
C ARG A 532 -12.00 -8.27 -7.34
N TYR A 533 -12.98 -7.50 -7.82
CA TYR A 533 -13.11 -7.15 -9.24
C TYR A 533 -13.04 -5.63 -9.51
N SER A 534 -12.85 -4.80 -8.48
CA SER A 534 -12.77 -3.32 -8.59
C SER A 534 -13.96 -2.72 -9.34
N LEU A 535 -15.17 -3.07 -8.89
CA LEU A 535 -16.42 -2.70 -9.55
C LEU A 535 -16.89 -1.31 -9.14
N ASN A 536 -17.44 -0.56 -10.10
CA ASN A 536 -18.17 0.67 -9.80
C ASN A 536 -19.61 0.33 -9.45
N LEU A 537 -20.05 0.76 -8.27
CA LEU A 537 -21.41 0.52 -7.79
C LEU A 537 -22.20 1.84 -7.78
N ARG A 538 -23.47 1.79 -8.17
CA ARG A 538 -24.42 2.92 -8.07
C ARG A 538 -25.69 2.47 -7.38
N GLN A 539 -26.15 3.27 -6.43
CA GLN A 539 -27.42 3.04 -5.77
C GLN A 539 -28.52 3.86 -6.42
N LEU A 540 -29.69 3.25 -6.60
CA LEU A 540 -30.88 3.94 -7.01
C LEU A 540 -31.54 4.59 -5.78
N ALA A 541 -31.71 5.91 -5.79
CA ALA A 541 -32.49 6.61 -4.77
C ALA A 541 -33.99 6.57 -5.12
N SER A 542 -34.87 6.66 -4.13
CA SER A 542 -36.33 6.68 -4.31
C SER A 542 -36.90 8.03 -4.80
N ASN A 543 -36.05 9.01 -5.11
CA ASN A 543 -36.48 10.35 -5.51
C ASN A 543 -37.09 10.35 -6.92
N ALA A 544 -38.23 11.02 -7.08
CA ALA A 544 -38.84 11.28 -8.37
C ALA A 544 -37.95 12.17 -9.25
N THR A 545 -37.75 11.78 -10.51
CA THR A 545 -37.02 12.58 -11.51
C THR A 545 -38.02 13.35 -12.36
N GLU A 546 -38.24 14.62 -12.05
CA GLU A 546 -39.16 15.49 -12.80
C GLU A 546 -38.41 16.32 -13.84
N HIS A 547 -39.05 16.55 -14.99
CA HIS A 547 -38.51 17.42 -16.03
C HIS A 547 -38.61 18.89 -15.61
N PRO A 548 -37.56 19.71 -15.86
CA PRO A 548 -37.54 21.11 -15.43
C PRO A 548 -38.56 21.98 -16.17
N LEU A 549 -38.90 21.64 -17.42
CA LEU A 549 -39.96 22.26 -18.21
C LEU A 549 -40.77 21.20 -18.97
N PRO A 550 -42.07 21.42 -19.21
CA PRO A 550 -42.90 20.52 -20.03
C PRO A 550 -42.34 20.31 -21.44
N ILE A 551 -42.47 19.09 -21.97
CA ILE A 551 -41.95 18.71 -23.29
C ILE A 551 -42.54 19.57 -24.42
N SER A 552 -43.79 20.02 -24.28
CA SER A 552 -44.45 20.93 -25.23
C SER A 552 -43.69 22.25 -25.38
N GLN A 553 -43.21 22.82 -24.27
CA GLN A 553 -42.54 24.12 -24.25
C GLN A 553 -41.13 24.08 -24.87
N ILE A 554 -40.37 23.01 -24.64
CA ILE A 554 -39.04 22.86 -25.25
C ILE A 554 -39.11 22.56 -26.74
N LYS A 555 -40.22 21.97 -27.21
CA LYS A 555 -40.48 21.77 -28.65
C LYS A 555 -40.69 23.09 -29.38
N GLU A 556 -41.35 24.06 -28.75
CA GLU A 556 -41.46 25.43 -29.29
C GLU A 556 -40.09 26.11 -29.43
N TRP A 557 -39.12 25.76 -28.57
CA TRP A 557 -37.76 26.28 -28.63
C TRP A 557 -36.85 25.51 -29.61
N GLY A 558 -37.39 24.51 -30.33
CA GLY A 558 -36.67 23.74 -31.34
C GLY A 558 -35.99 22.47 -30.84
N PHE A 559 -36.33 21.97 -29.64
CA PHE A 559 -35.86 20.69 -29.11
C PHE A 559 -36.82 19.54 -29.41
N ASP A 560 -36.31 18.36 -29.73
CA ASP A 560 -37.14 17.18 -30.01
C ASP A 560 -37.69 16.53 -28.73
N GLY A 561 -36.98 16.72 -27.60
CA GLY A 561 -37.34 16.18 -26.29
C GLY A 561 -36.15 16.20 -25.32
N TYR A 562 -36.24 15.49 -24.21
CA TYR A 562 -35.11 15.24 -23.31
C TYR A 562 -34.38 13.96 -23.69
N LEU A 563 -33.07 13.88 -23.44
CA LEU A 563 -32.25 12.72 -23.80
C LEU A 563 -32.77 11.40 -23.21
N SER A 564 -33.37 11.44 -22.01
CA SER A 564 -33.95 10.26 -21.34
C SER A 564 -35.07 9.58 -22.12
N GLU A 565 -35.85 10.33 -22.91
CA GLU A 565 -37.00 9.82 -23.68
C GLU A 565 -36.57 8.94 -24.87
N PHE A 566 -35.34 9.10 -25.34
CA PHE A 566 -34.82 8.41 -26.51
C PHE A 566 -34.05 7.13 -26.16
N LEU A 567 -34.09 6.71 -24.89
CA LEU A 567 -33.40 5.53 -24.38
C LEU A 567 -34.35 4.35 -24.24
N LYS A 568 -33.90 3.15 -24.65
CA LYS A 568 -34.60 1.88 -24.51
C LYS A 568 -33.74 0.92 -23.69
N GLY A 569 -34.26 0.42 -22.58
CA GLY A 569 -33.52 -0.46 -21.69
C GLY A 569 -34.25 -0.71 -20.38
N ASP A 570 -33.51 -1.20 -19.40
CA ASP A 570 -34.04 -1.37 -18.03
C ASP A 570 -34.40 -0.01 -17.41
N GLU A 571 -35.66 0.16 -17.00
CA GLU A 571 -36.19 1.41 -16.47
C GLU A 571 -35.45 1.92 -15.23
N ASN A 572 -35.02 1.01 -14.35
CA ASN A 572 -34.32 1.37 -13.13
C ASN A 572 -32.88 1.82 -13.43
N VAL A 573 -32.25 1.24 -14.46
CA VAL A 573 -30.94 1.71 -14.95
C VAL A 573 -31.06 3.08 -15.61
N VAL A 574 -32.13 3.33 -16.38
CA VAL A 574 -32.41 4.67 -16.94
C VAL A 574 -32.67 5.70 -15.84
N LYS A 575 -33.43 5.35 -14.80
CA LYS A 575 -33.64 6.21 -13.61
C LYS A 575 -32.31 6.52 -12.89
N MET A 576 -31.43 5.53 -12.73
CA MET A 576 -30.09 5.72 -12.16
C MET A 576 -29.28 6.72 -12.99
N LEU A 577 -29.28 6.57 -14.32
CA LEU A 577 -28.60 7.52 -15.22
C LEU A 577 -29.20 8.93 -15.12
N CYS A 578 -30.52 9.02 -14.97
CA CYS A 578 -31.22 10.28 -14.73
C CYS A 578 -30.80 10.94 -13.40
N GLN A 579 -30.61 10.18 -12.31
CA GLN A 579 -30.18 10.73 -11.02
C GLN A 579 -28.72 11.18 -11.02
N GLN A 580 -27.82 10.40 -11.62
CA GLN A 580 -26.38 10.67 -11.62
C GLN A 580 -25.98 11.74 -12.64
N GLN A 581 -26.48 11.64 -13.88
CA GLN A 581 -26.07 12.50 -15.00
C GLN A 581 -27.13 13.52 -15.42
N ARG A 582 -28.28 13.54 -14.74
CA ARG A 582 -29.39 14.49 -15.01
C ARG A 582 -29.87 14.44 -16.46
N LEU A 583 -29.92 13.25 -17.07
CA LEU A 583 -30.34 13.08 -18.47
C LEU A 583 -31.75 13.62 -18.76
N HIS A 584 -32.64 13.55 -17.76
CA HIS A 584 -33.99 14.12 -17.78
C HIS A 584 -34.03 15.66 -17.83
N GLN A 585 -32.90 16.35 -17.64
CA GLN A 585 -32.77 17.81 -17.70
C GLN A 585 -32.00 18.29 -18.94
N ILE A 586 -31.57 17.37 -19.81
CA ILE A 586 -30.76 17.69 -21.00
C ILE A 586 -31.68 17.63 -22.23
N PRO A 587 -32.12 18.77 -22.77
CA PRO A 587 -32.88 18.79 -24.01
C PRO A 587 -31.96 18.49 -25.21
N VAL A 588 -32.52 17.78 -26.19
CA VAL A 588 -31.83 17.34 -27.40
C VAL A 588 -32.54 17.86 -28.64
N SER A 589 -31.78 18.25 -29.65
CA SER A 589 -32.28 18.57 -30.99
C SER A 589 -31.43 17.89 -32.04
N ARG A 590 -32.05 17.26 -33.03
CA ARG A 590 -31.36 16.72 -34.22
C ARG A 590 -30.89 17.83 -35.17
N LYS A 591 -31.51 19.01 -35.07
CA LYS A 591 -31.21 20.20 -35.87
C LYS A 591 -30.27 21.15 -35.10
N PRO A 592 -29.46 21.96 -35.80
CA PRO A 592 -28.69 23.02 -35.16
C PRO A 592 -29.62 24.09 -34.58
N LEU A 593 -29.22 24.69 -33.47
CA LEU A 593 -29.99 25.76 -32.82
C LEU A 593 -29.79 27.09 -33.56
N SER A 594 -30.85 27.89 -33.63
CA SER A 594 -30.76 29.26 -34.14
C SER A 594 -30.11 30.19 -33.11
N ASP A 595 -29.47 31.27 -33.58
CA ASP A 595 -28.84 32.27 -32.71
C ASP A 595 -29.83 32.93 -31.75
N GLN A 596 -31.10 33.07 -32.16
CA GLN A 596 -32.17 33.58 -31.29
C GLN A 596 -32.42 32.65 -30.10
N VAL A 597 -32.47 31.33 -30.33
CA VAL A 597 -32.63 30.33 -29.26
C VAL A 597 -31.41 30.29 -28.35
N LEU A 598 -30.19 30.38 -28.92
CA LEU A 598 -28.97 30.48 -28.12
C LEU A 598 -28.91 31.73 -27.25
N GLN A 599 -29.44 32.88 -27.71
CA GLN A 599 -29.55 34.08 -26.89
C GLN A 599 -30.59 33.94 -25.77
N LEU A 600 -31.71 33.27 -26.03
CA LEU A 600 -32.72 32.97 -25.01
C LEU A 600 -32.14 32.08 -23.90
N LEU A 601 -31.38 31.04 -24.26
CA LEU A 601 -30.75 30.13 -23.31
C LEU A 601 -29.65 30.79 -22.44
N ARG A 602 -29.08 31.93 -22.89
CA ARG A 602 -28.09 32.70 -22.13
C ARG A 602 -28.70 33.66 -21.11
N ARG A 603 -30.00 33.96 -21.22
CA ARG A 603 -30.68 34.91 -20.32
C ARG A 603 -31.10 34.20 -19.03
N PRO A 604 -30.58 34.60 -17.86
CA PRO A 604 -31.07 34.09 -16.59
C PRO A 604 -32.48 34.64 -16.31
N ASP A 605 -33.31 33.83 -15.66
CA ASP A 605 -34.64 34.23 -15.19
C ASP A 605 -34.54 35.27 -14.04
N LYS A 606 -35.68 35.84 -13.59
CA LYS A 606 -35.77 36.84 -12.50
C LYS A 606 -35.07 36.39 -11.20
N SER A 607 -34.97 35.07 -10.98
CA SER A 607 -34.27 34.41 -9.87
C SER A 607 -32.76 34.22 -10.09
N GLY A 608 -32.23 34.61 -11.26
CA GLY A 608 -30.83 34.46 -11.64
C GLY A 608 -30.43 33.07 -12.12
N ARG A 609 -31.39 32.16 -12.35
CA ARG A 609 -31.15 30.78 -12.83
C ARG A 609 -31.24 30.70 -14.35
N LEU A 610 -30.35 29.92 -14.96
CA LEU A 610 -30.40 29.63 -16.39
C LEU A 610 -31.44 28.53 -16.67
N PRO A 611 -32.11 28.54 -17.84
CA PRO A 611 -33.12 27.52 -18.18
C PRO A 611 -32.54 26.10 -18.20
N PHE A 612 -31.37 25.92 -18.82
CA PHE A 612 -30.66 24.65 -18.91
C PHE A 612 -29.15 24.86 -18.75
N ASN A 613 -28.49 23.99 -17.99
CA ASN A 613 -27.03 24.02 -17.85
C ASN A 613 -26.31 23.35 -19.03
N ARG A 614 -26.99 22.42 -19.72
CA ARG A 614 -26.43 21.63 -20.81
C ARG A 614 -27.51 21.34 -21.83
N VAL A 615 -27.15 21.48 -23.10
CA VAL A 615 -28.03 21.29 -24.25
C VAL A 615 -27.27 20.58 -25.37
N LEU A 616 -27.93 19.68 -26.08
CA LEU A 616 -27.36 18.95 -27.22
C LEU A 616 -28.09 19.33 -28.49
N ALA A 617 -27.35 19.72 -29.53
CA ALA A 617 -27.94 20.06 -30.81
C ALA A 617 -27.03 19.62 -31.95
N HIS A 618 -27.59 18.83 -32.86
CA HIS A 618 -26.93 18.28 -34.05
C HIS A 618 -25.66 17.47 -33.74
N ASP A 619 -24.49 18.12 -33.74
CA ASP A 619 -23.17 17.54 -33.49
C ASP A 619 -22.44 18.29 -32.35
N THR A 620 -23.13 19.20 -31.66
CA THR A 620 -22.52 20.12 -30.70
C THR A 620 -23.21 20.03 -29.34
N ILE A 621 -22.40 19.97 -28.28
CA ILE A 621 -22.84 20.13 -26.90
C ILE A 621 -22.57 21.55 -26.43
N TYR A 622 -23.61 22.22 -25.93
CA TYR A 622 -23.52 23.55 -25.32
C TYR A 622 -23.62 23.42 -23.81
N THR A 623 -22.61 23.91 -23.08
CA THR A 623 -22.62 23.99 -21.62
C THR A 623 -22.67 25.45 -21.19
N PHE A 624 -23.70 25.80 -20.42
CA PHE A 624 -23.94 27.13 -19.88
C PHE A 624 -23.56 27.14 -18.40
N SER A 625 -22.70 28.07 -18.00
CA SER A 625 -22.27 28.21 -16.61
C SER A 625 -22.21 29.68 -16.22
N ARG A 626 -22.60 30.01 -14.99
CA ARG A 626 -22.57 31.38 -14.48
C ARG A 626 -21.50 31.49 -13.40
N SER A 627 -20.62 32.49 -13.52
CA SER A 627 -19.56 32.69 -12.52
C SER A 627 -20.15 33.01 -11.15
N LYS A 628 -19.64 32.34 -10.10
CA LYS A 628 -19.95 32.64 -8.69
C LYS A 628 -19.20 33.88 -8.16
N TYR A 629 -18.15 34.31 -8.86
CA TYR A 629 -17.27 35.40 -8.47
C TYR A 629 -17.28 36.54 -9.51
N GLY A 630 -17.12 37.79 -9.08
CA GLY A 630 -17.15 38.97 -9.95
C GLY A 630 -18.54 39.29 -10.51
N ASN A 631 -18.61 39.85 -11.73
CA ASN A 631 -19.84 40.35 -12.38
C ASN A 631 -20.86 39.26 -12.78
N ARG A 632 -20.77 38.05 -12.23
CA ARG A 632 -21.67 36.91 -12.46
C ARG A 632 -22.00 36.65 -13.94
N GLN A 633 -21.00 36.78 -14.81
CA GLN A 633 -21.10 36.58 -16.26
C GLN A 633 -21.47 35.14 -16.59
N VAL A 634 -22.21 34.97 -17.70
CA VAL A 634 -22.61 33.67 -18.24
C VAL A 634 -21.59 33.24 -19.29
N LEU A 635 -20.88 32.15 -19.02
CA LEU A 635 -19.94 31.50 -19.92
C LEU A 635 -20.64 30.38 -20.69
N VAL A 636 -20.43 30.36 -22.01
CA VAL A 636 -20.90 29.29 -22.89
C VAL A 636 -19.70 28.58 -23.48
N VAL A 637 -19.66 27.26 -23.31
CA VAL A 637 -18.63 26.39 -23.89
C VAL A 637 -19.32 25.42 -24.84
N SER A 638 -18.96 25.48 -26.12
CA SER A 638 -19.37 24.51 -27.13
C SER A 638 -18.27 23.48 -27.38
N ARG A 639 -18.65 22.22 -27.60
CA ARG A 639 -17.74 21.14 -28.01
C ARG A 639 -18.41 20.24 -29.03
N GLY A 640 -17.64 19.66 -29.95
CA GLY A 640 -18.14 18.65 -30.87
C GLY A 640 -18.43 17.32 -30.18
N VAL A 641 -19.44 16.61 -30.65
CA VAL A 641 -19.84 15.27 -30.19
C VAL A 641 -19.18 14.24 -31.11
N PRO A 642 -18.21 13.44 -30.63
CA PRO A 642 -17.63 12.37 -31.42
C PRO A 642 -18.64 11.23 -31.66
N GLY A 643 -18.57 10.60 -32.82
CA GLY A 643 -19.37 9.42 -33.14
C GLY A 643 -18.99 8.21 -32.28
N THR A 644 -19.98 7.41 -31.87
CA THR A 644 -19.76 6.23 -31.02
C THR A 644 -20.33 4.95 -31.65
N LYS A 645 -19.75 3.81 -31.27
CA LYS A 645 -20.29 2.47 -31.56
C LYS A 645 -21.01 1.86 -30.34
N PHE A 646 -20.96 2.52 -29.19
CA PHE A 646 -21.64 2.07 -27.98
C PHE A 646 -23.12 2.46 -28.03
N TYR A 647 -23.98 1.69 -27.38
CA TYR A 647 -25.44 1.94 -27.26
C TYR A 647 -26.29 1.80 -28.56
N GLN A 648 -25.72 1.31 -29.67
CA GLN A 648 -26.47 0.96 -30.89
C GLN A 648 -27.23 -0.36 -30.71
N GLY A 649 -28.56 -0.36 -30.87
CA GLY A 649 -29.37 -1.59 -30.79
C GLY A 649 -29.40 -2.36 -32.11
N MET A 650 -29.32 -3.70 -32.10
CA MET A 650 -29.92 -4.52 -33.16
C MET A 650 -30.07 -6.03 -32.84
N THR A 651 -31.30 -6.50 -32.94
CA THR A 651 -31.76 -7.89 -32.94
C THR A 651 -31.48 -8.55 -34.30
N VAL A 652 -31.02 -9.82 -34.31
CA VAL A 652 -30.92 -10.64 -35.53
C VAL A 652 -32.32 -11.20 -35.87
N SER A 653 -32.90 -10.81 -37.01
CA SER A 653 -34.22 -11.29 -37.49
C SER A 653 -34.20 -12.77 -37.90
N GLN A 654 -35.31 -13.49 -37.65
CA GLN A 654 -35.51 -14.91 -38.00
C GLN A 654 -35.37 -15.20 -39.51
N GLU A 655 -35.69 -14.23 -40.38
CA GLU A 655 -35.51 -14.38 -41.84
C GLU A 655 -34.05 -14.55 -42.23
N ARG A 656 -33.14 -13.83 -41.55
CA ARG A 656 -31.70 -13.87 -41.81
C ARG A 656 -31.07 -15.23 -41.45
N LYS A 657 -31.60 -15.91 -40.42
CA LYS A 657 -31.16 -17.26 -40.05
C LYS A 657 -31.53 -18.28 -41.13
N ALA A 658 -32.74 -18.20 -41.68
CA ALA A 658 -33.20 -19.08 -42.75
C ALA A 658 -32.43 -18.90 -44.07
N THR A 659 -32.01 -17.66 -44.40
CA THR A 659 -31.15 -17.40 -45.57
C THR A 659 -29.76 -18.02 -45.39
N ILE A 660 -29.16 -17.86 -44.21
CA ILE A 660 -27.82 -18.39 -43.89
C ILE A 660 -27.80 -19.93 -43.93
N GLU A 661 -28.88 -20.59 -43.51
CA GLU A 661 -29.01 -22.06 -43.60
C GLU A 661 -29.12 -22.58 -45.04
N ARG A 662 -29.78 -21.84 -45.95
CA ARG A 662 -29.79 -22.19 -47.39
C ARG A 662 -28.42 -22.05 -48.03
N ASP A 663 -27.69 -20.97 -47.71
CA ASP A 663 -26.35 -20.72 -48.25
C ASP A 663 -25.39 -21.87 -47.87
N ILE A 664 -25.47 -22.38 -46.64
CA ILE A 664 -24.63 -23.50 -46.17
C ILE A 664 -24.91 -24.78 -46.97
N LYS A 665 -26.17 -25.09 -47.28
CA LYS A 665 -26.52 -26.28 -48.09
C LYS A 665 -25.99 -26.18 -49.52
N GLN A 666 -26.07 -25.01 -50.15
CA GLN A 666 -25.55 -24.81 -51.51
C GLN A 666 -24.01 -24.89 -51.58
N LEU A 667 -23.32 -24.39 -50.56
CA LEU A 667 -21.86 -24.48 -50.47
C LEU A 667 -21.39 -25.93 -50.32
N THR A 668 -22.15 -26.77 -49.62
CA THR A 668 -21.80 -28.20 -49.41
C THR A 668 -21.76 -28.97 -50.73
N VAL A 669 -22.76 -28.81 -51.59
CA VAL A 669 -22.83 -29.48 -52.91
C VAL A 669 -21.65 -29.08 -53.82
N LYS A 670 -21.24 -27.80 -53.76
CA LYS A 670 -20.12 -27.30 -54.56
C LYS A 670 -18.76 -27.86 -54.09
N ILE A 671 -18.62 -28.12 -52.79
CA ILE A 671 -17.41 -28.72 -52.22
C ILE A 671 -17.25 -30.17 -52.69
N ASP A 672 -18.34 -30.95 -52.70
CA ASP A 672 -18.29 -32.37 -53.13
C ASP A 672 -17.93 -32.52 -54.61
N GLN A 673 -18.46 -31.66 -55.49
CA GLN A 673 -18.11 -31.63 -56.91
C GLN A 673 -16.64 -31.28 -57.18
N LYS A 674 -16.02 -30.46 -56.32
CA LYS A 674 -14.59 -30.13 -56.45
C LYS A 674 -13.70 -31.25 -55.93
N ASN A 675 -14.15 -32.02 -54.94
CA ASN A 675 -13.42 -33.17 -54.42
C ASN A 675 -13.30 -34.31 -55.45
N THR A 676 -14.33 -34.59 -56.25
CA THR A 676 -14.27 -35.62 -57.31
C THR A 676 -13.29 -35.24 -58.42
N GLN A 677 -13.32 -33.98 -58.88
CA GLN A 677 -12.37 -33.47 -59.89
C GLN A 677 -10.90 -33.56 -59.43
N ILE A 678 -10.66 -33.38 -58.14
CA ILE A 678 -9.31 -33.54 -57.55
C ILE A 678 -8.85 -35.00 -57.56
N GLN A 679 -9.75 -35.98 -57.42
CA GLN A 679 -9.39 -37.40 -57.42
C GLN A 679 -8.99 -37.90 -58.82
N GLU A 680 -9.72 -37.48 -59.86
CA GLU A 680 -9.43 -37.87 -61.25
C GLU A 680 -8.05 -37.36 -61.72
N SER A 681 -7.75 -36.08 -61.49
CA SER A 681 -6.44 -35.49 -61.85
C SER A 681 -5.28 -36.05 -61.03
N ARG A 682 -5.52 -36.63 -59.84
CA ARG A 682 -4.47 -37.31 -59.07
C ARG A 682 -4.08 -38.65 -59.68
N HIS A 683 -5.04 -39.39 -60.23
CA HIS A 683 -4.75 -40.70 -60.81
C HIS A 683 -3.89 -40.61 -62.09
N GLU A 684 -4.09 -39.55 -62.90
CA GLU A 684 -3.21 -39.26 -64.04
C GLU A 684 -1.82 -38.78 -63.62
N ALA A 685 -1.72 -38.01 -62.53
CA ALA A 685 -0.44 -37.58 -61.98
C ALA A 685 0.42 -38.76 -61.50
N GLU A 686 -0.19 -39.79 -60.90
CA GLU A 686 0.53 -40.98 -60.42
C GLU A 686 1.22 -41.77 -61.54
N LYS A 687 0.61 -41.83 -62.74
CA LYS A 687 1.23 -42.49 -63.90
C LYS A 687 2.45 -41.72 -64.41
N ILE A 688 2.35 -40.39 -64.51
CA ILE A 688 3.45 -39.52 -64.93
C ILE A 688 4.58 -39.52 -63.89
N GLU A 689 4.27 -39.64 -62.61
CA GLU A 689 5.28 -39.77 -61.54
C GLU A 689 6.10 -41.06 -61.61
N ALA A 690 5.55 -42.15 -62.17
CA ALA A 690 6.31 -43.37 -62.37
C ALA A 690 7.38 -43.20 -63.45
N ASP A 691 7.02 -42.58 -64.59
CA ASP A 691 7.94 -42.30 -65.69
C ASP A 691 8.99 -41.22 -65.31
N GLU A 692 8.58 -40.23 -64.52
CA GLU A 692 9.48 -39.19 -64.00
C GLU A 692 10.55 -39.78 -63.05
N LYS A 693 10.22 -40.82 -62.27
CA LYS A 693 11.17 -41.45 -61.33
C LYS A 693 12.32 -42.15 -62.05
N GLU A 694 12.03 -42.82 -63.17
CA GLU A 694 13.05 -43.50 -63.97
C GLU A 694 13.99 -42.49 -64.65
N ILE A 695 13.43 -41.45 -65.27
CA ILE A 695 14.21 -40.36 -65.91
C ILE A 695 15.01 -39.58 -64.85
N ASN A 696 14.44 -39.33 -63.67
CA ASN A 696 15.14 -38.66 -62.57
C ASN A 696 16.25 -39.52 -61.97
N TYR A 697 16.17 -40.85 -61.99
CA TYR A 697 17.26 -41.72 -61.53
C TYR A 697 18.48 -41.58 -62.45
N GLN A 698 18.26 -41.65 -63.77
CA GLN A 698 19.30 -41.50 -64.79
C GLN A 698 19.90 -40.08 -64.75
N LYS A 699 19.06 -39.05 -64.67
CA LYS A 699 19.49 -37.66 -64.48
C LYS A 699 20.29 -37.47 -63.20
N LYS A 700 19.81 -37.96 -62.04
CA LYS A 700 20.52 -37.81 -60.76
C LYS A 700 21.92 -38.40 -60.78
N SER A 701 22.12 -39.51 -61.49
CA SER A 701 23.44 -40.14 -61.60
C SER A 701 24.43 -39.28 -62.39
N LEU A 702 23.97 -38.66 -63.49
CA LEU A 702 24.76 -37.76 -64.34
C LEU A 702 24.92 -36.37 -63.72
N ASP A 703 23.86 -35.78 -63.17
CA ASP A 703 23.89 -34.53 -62.39
C ASP A 703 24.81 -34.67 -61.18
N LYS A 704 24.88 -35.82 -60.49
CA LYS A 704 25.82 -35.98 -59.37
C LYS A 704 27.27 -35.87 -59.83
N ARG A 705 27.63 -36.45 -60.98
CA ARG A 705 28.98 -36.38 -61.56
C ARG A 705 29.29 -35.00 -62.12
N LEU A 706 28.32 -34.37 -62.80
CA LEU A 706 28.45 -33.05 -63.40
C LEU A 706 28.43 -31.93 -62.35
N ALA A 707 27.59 -32.05 -61.32
CA ALA A 707 27.55 -31.15 -60.18
C ALA A 707 28.78 -31.30 -59.28
N GLN A 708 29.35 -32.49 -59.12
CA GLN A 708 30.60 -32.66 -58.38
C GLN A 708 31.76 -31.95 -59.11
N ASN A 709 31.87 -32.10 -60.43
CA ASN A 709 32.89 -31.43 -61.24
C ASN A 709 32.66 -29.91 -61.41
N LYS A 710 31.41 -29.47 -61.63
CA LYS A 710 31.05 -28.03 -61.64
C LYS A 710 31.12 -27.40 -60.26
N SER A 711 30.82 -28.13 -59.18
CA SER A 711 30.97 -27.65 -57.80
C SER A 711 32.44 -27.44 -57.49
N ASN A 712 33.33 -28.35 -57.89
CA ASN A 712 34.76 -28.16 -57.75
C ASN A 712 35.25 -26.94 -58.55
N LEU A 713 34.82 -26.79 -59.81
CA LEU A 713 35.17 -25.63 -60.65
C LEU A 713 34.62 -24.29 -60.09
N ARG A 714 33.36 -24.28 -59.61
CA ARG A 714 32.73 -23.11 -58.97
C ARG A 714 33.35 -22.81 -57.62
N ARG A 715 33.72 -23.82 -56.82
CA ARG A 715 34.41 -23.64 -55.54
C ARG A 715 35.76 -22.99 -55.76
N ILE A 716 36.54 -23.45 -56.73
CA ILE A 716 37.80 -22.82 -57.14
C ILE A 716 37.55 -21.35 -57.53
N GLY A 717 36.61 -21.08 -58.44
CA GLY A 717 36.30 -19.70 -58.86
C GLY A 717 35.72 -18.80 -57.75
N THR A 718 34.97 -19.36 -56.80
CA THR A 718 34.40 -18.62 -55.65
C THR A 718 35.48 -18.32 -54.62
N ILE A 719 36.38 -19.27 -54.36
CA ILE A 719 37.53 -19.05 -53.47
C ILE A 719 38.44 -17.97 -54.09
N GLU A 720 38.69 -18.01 -55.40
CA GLU A 720 39.49 -17.00 -56.10
C GLU A 720 38.85 -15.59 -56.09
N SER A 721 37.53 -15.48 -56.29
CA SER A 721 36.82 -14.19 -56.21
C SER A 721 36.79 -13.65 -54.77
N ARG A 722 36.58 -14.52 -53.78
CA ARG A 722 36.63 -14.18 -52.35
C ARG A 722 38.00 -13.67 -51.94
N ILE A 723 39.07 -14.30 -52.43
CA ILE A 723 40.45 -13.84 -52.21
C ILE A 723 40.66 -12.43 -52.80
N LYS A 724 40.15 -12.17 -54.01
CA LYS A 724 40.23 -10.82 -54.63
C LYS A 724 39.43 -9.77 -53.87
N GLU A 725 38.21 -10.09 -53.43
CA GLU A 725 37.35 -9.19 -52.65
C GLU A 725 37.99 -8.86 -51.29
N LEU A 726 38.38 -9.89 -50.53
CA LEU A 726 39.03 -9.73 -49.22
C LEU A 726 40.33 -8.91 -49.34
N ALA A 727 41.13 -9.12 -50.39
CA ALA A 727 42.33 -8.33 -50.66
C ALA A 727 42.01 -6.85 -50.94
N SER A 728 40.92 -6.57 -51.68
CA SER A 728 40.49 -5.20 -52.00
C SER A 728 39.93 -4.45 -50.79
N GLU A 729 39.17 -5.13 -49.93
CA GLU A 729 38.62 -4.56 -48.69
C GLU A 729 39.70 -4.29 -47.65
N MET A 730 40.69 -5.18 -47.54
CA MET A 730 41.88 -4.96 -46.73
C MET A 730 42.64 -3.71 -47.15
N LYS A 731 42.73 -3.44 -48.45
CA LYS A 731 43.36 -2.22 -48.98
C LYS A 731 42.60 -0.95 -48.57
N LYS A 732 41.26 -0.98 -48.59
CA LYS A 732 40.39 0.15 -48.17
C LYS A 732 40.40 0.39 -46.65
N LEU A 733 40.47 -0.68 -45.84
CA LEU A 733 40.57 -0.56 -44.39
C LEU A 733 41.95 -0.01 -43.96
N ARG A 734 43.02 -0.44 -44.63
CA ARG A 734 44.37 0.09 -44.40
C ARG A 734 44.54 1.55 -44.78
N SER A 735 43.77 2.07 -45.76
CA SER A 735 43.78 3.51 -46.08
C SER A 735 43.03 4.35 -45.04
N ARG A 736 41.91 3.86 -44.48
CA ARG A 736 41.18 4.55 -43.39
C ARG A 736 41.93 4.57 -42.07
N SER A 737 42.77 3.56 -41.81
CA SER A 737 43.64 3.52 -40.62
C SER A 737 44.72 4.62 -40.61
N LYS A 738 44.95 5.33 -41.72
CA LYS A 738 45.93 6.41 -41.83
C LYS A 738 45.34 7.81 -41.57
N GLU A 739 44.04 7.93 -41.34
CA GLU A 739 43.41 9.20 -40.93
C GLU A 739 43.72 9.47 -39.45
N ASP A 740 44.41 10.58 -39.19
CA ASP A 740 44.91 10.92 -37.86
C ASP A 740 43.78 11.49 -36.99
N THR A 741 43.22 10.66 -36.10
CA THR A 741 42.10 11.00 -35.20
C THR A 741 42.55 11.73 -33.92
N SER A 742 43.86 11.91 -33.73
CA SER A 742 44.47 12.50 -32.53
C SER A 742 44.05 13.96 -32.29
N THR A 743 43.94 14.75 -33.35
CA THR A 743 43.59 16.18 -33.29
C THR A 743 42.16 16.41 -32.80
N GLN A 744 41.20 15.64 -33.32
CA GLN A 744 39.78 15.72 -32.91
C GLN A 744 39.57 15.29 -31.46
N VAL A 745 40.34 14.31 -30.97
CA VAL A 745 40.31 13.90 -29.57
C VAL A 745 40.81 15.03 -28.67
N ALA A 746 41.91 15.70 -29.03
CA ALA A 746 42.47 16.81 -28.25
C ALA A 746 41.51 18.02 -28.16
N GLU A 747 40.81 18.35 -29.24
CA GLU A 747 39.79 19.41 -29.25
C GLU A 747 38.63 19.09 -28.30
N ARG A 748 38.09 17.86 -28.35
CA ARG A 748 36.99 17.44 -27.45
C ARG A 748 37.42 17.33 -26.00
N GLU A 749 38.68 16.97 -25.73
CA GLU A 749 39.25 17.00 -24.37
C GLU A 749 39.37 18.43 -23.83
N ASN A 750 39.71 19.41 -24.66
CA ASN A 750 39.70 20.83 -24.29
C ASN A 750 38.30 21.36 -23.97
N GLU A 751 37.30 21.01 -24.78
CA GLU A 751 35.91 21.39 -24.51
C GLU A 751 35.40 20.78 -23.20
N MET A 752 35.76 19.53 -22.90
CA MET A 752 35.45 18.87 -21.64
C MET A 752 36.11 19.57 -20.44
N ARG A 753 37.37 19.99 -20.55
CA ARG A 753 38.05 20.77 -19.52
C ARG A 753 37.34 22.10 -19.25
N ASN A 754 36.88 22.80 -20.29
CA ASN A 754 36.14 24.05 -20.16
C ASN A 754 34.80 23.86 -19.41
N LEU A 755 34.07 22.77 -19.70
CA LEU A 755 32.84 22.44 -18.99
C LEU A 755 33.07 22.10 -17.51
N ILE A 756 34.15 21.38 -17.20
CA ILE A 756 34.54 21.06 -15.81
C ILE A 756 34.89 22.34 -15.04
N ASN A 757 35.64 23.27 -15.65
CA ASN A 757 35.97 24.55 -15.02
C ASN A 757 34.72 25.41 -14.77
N ALA A 758 33.76 25.43 -15.71
CA ALA A 758 32.48 26.10 -15.53
C ALA A 758 31.65 25.47 -14.40
N GLN A 759 31.68 24.14 -14.26
CA GLN A 759 31.03 23.42 -13.16
C GLN A 759 31.64 23.80 -11.81
N ILE A 760 32.97 23.79 -11.70
CA ILE A 760 33.69 24.19 -10.46
C ILE A 760 33.34 25.62 -10.07
N GLY A 761 33.31 26.55 -11.03
CA GLY A 761 32.93 27.94 -10.78
C GLY A 761 31.50 28.09 -10.26
N ASN A 762 30.55 27.34 -10.80
CA ASN A 762 29.15 27.38 -10.33
C ASN A 762 28.96 26.69 -8.97
N VAL A 763 29.70 25.63 -8.68
CA VAL A 763 29.73 25.01 -7.34
C VAL A 763 30.32 25.97 -6.30
N ALA A 764 31.40 26.68 -6.63
CA ALA A 764 31.97 27.70 -5.74
C ALA A 764 30.98 28.83 -5.44
N LYS A 765 30.24 29.31 -6.45
CA LYS A 765 29.13 30.27 -6.25
C LYS A 765 28.03 29.71 -5.34
N MET A 766 27.72 28.43 -5.45
CA MET A 766 26.73 27.76 -4.60
C MET A 766 27.19 27.72 -3.13
N VAL A 767 28.44 27.32 -2.89
CA VAL A 767 29.03 27.29 -1.54
C VAL A 767 29.05 28.67 -0.88
N ASN A 768 29.42 29.71 -1.63
CA ASN A 768 29.40 31.09 -1.12
C ASN A 768 27.99 31.55 -0.76
N ARG A 769 26.97 31.18 -1.55
CA ARG A 769 25.58 31.46 -1.20
C ARG A 769 25.10 30.69 0.03
N ILE A 770 25.55 29.44 0.24
CA ILE A 770 25.18 28.66 1.45
C ILE A 770 25.69 29.37 2.72
N LYS A 771 26.90 29.95 2.67
CA LYS A 771 27.43 30.74 3.79
C LYS A 771 26.56 31.95 4.13
N VAL A 772 26.03 32.64 3.10
CA VAL A 772 25.12 33.79 3.28
C VAL A 772 23.75 33.38 3.87
N PHE A 773 23.38 32.09 3.80
CA PHE A 773 22.12 31.58 4.35
C PHE A 773 22.16 31.35 5.86
N GLN A 774 23.33 31.16 6.46
CA GLN A 774 23.43 30.74 7.85
C GLN A 774 22.95 31.84 8.82
N ASP A 775 23.47 33.06 8.69
CA ASP A 775 23.14 34.15 9.62
C ASP A 775 21.64 34.54 9.61
N PRO A 776 20.97 34.67 8.44
CA PRO A 776 19.54 35.00 8.42
C PRO A 776 18.64 33.88 8.95
N ILE A 777 19.05 32.62 8.84
CA ILE A 777 18.32 31.48 9.42
C ILE A 777 18.39 31.55 10.94
N GLU A 778 19.58 31.73 11.51
CA GLU A 778 19.79 31.83 12.95
C GLU A 778 19.03 33.04 13.54
N LEU A 779 19.09 34.20 12.86
CA LEU A 779 18.37 35.40 13.28
C LEU A 779 16.85 35.25 13.18
N ARG A 780 16.34 34.53 12.17
CA ARG A 780 14.91 34.18 12.06
C ARG A 780 14.49 33.29 13.21
N ASP A 781 15.24 32.23 13.48
CA ASP A 781 14.90 31.27 14.52
C ASP A 781 14.89 31.92 15.90
N TYR A 782 15.88 32.76 16.18
CA TYR A 782 15.89 33.56 17.40
C TYR A 782 14.68 34.49 17.52
N ALA A 783 14.29 35.17 16.43
CA ALA A 783 13.12 36.05 16.41
C ALA A 783 11.80 35.27 16.60
N ALA A 784 11.68 34.08 16.00
CA ALA A 784 10.52 33.21 16.11
C ALA A 784 10.38 32.60 17.52
N ILE A 785 11.47 32.15 18.12
CA ILE A 785 11.45 31.66 19.52
C ILE A 785 11.04 32.80 20.46
N SER A 786 11.64 33.98 20.28
CA SER A 786 11.30 35.16 21.09
C SER A 786 9.83 35.58 20.94
N SER A 787 9.25 35.48 19.74
CA SER A 787 7.84 35.85 19.51
C SER A 787 6.90 34.86 20.19
N ILE A 788 7.19 33.56 20.10
CA ILE A 788 6.41 32.50 20.76
C ILE A 788 6.45 32.66 22.28
N GLU A 789 7.62 32.94 22.87
CA GLU A 789 7.74 33.20 24.31
C GLU A 789 6.87 34.39 24.76
N LEU A 790 6.83 35.47 23.98
CA LEU A 790 6.00 36.63 24.28
C LEU A 790 4.50 36.33 24.13
N ILE A 791 4.09 35.57 23.12
CA ILE A 791 2.70 35.14 22.93
C ILE A 791 2.24 34.23 24.09
N ASN A 792 3.09 33.32 24.55
CA ASN A 792 2.78 32.46 25.69
C ASN A 792 2.64 33.27 26.99
N LYS A 793 3.50 34.29 27.19
CA LYS A 793 3.36 35.24 28.30
C LYS A 793 2.07 36.05 28.19
N GLU A 794 1.72 36.52 26.98
CA GLU A 794 0.48 37.25 26.72
C GLU A 794 -0.76 36.41 27.08
N ASN A 795 -0.81 35.15 26.64
CA ASN A 795 -1.92 34.24 26.93
C ASN A 795 -2.03 33.96 28.43
N SER A 796 -0.91 33.67 29.11
CA SER A 796 -0.91 33.45 30.56
C SER A 796 -1.44 34.67 31.32
N MET A 797 -1.12 35.89 30.86
CA MET A 797 -1.60 37.13 31.48
C MET A 797 -3.07 37.42 31.15
N LYS A 798 -3.56 37.04 29.96
CA LYS A 798 -4.98 37.13 29.61
C LYS A 798 -5.84 36.24 30.50
N ASP A 799 -5.39 35.03 30.80
CA ASP A 799 -6.12 34.12 31.70
C ASP A 799 -6.27 34.73 33.12
N VAL A 800 -5.20 35.33 33.64
CA VAL A 800 -5.24 36.06 34.92
C VAL A 800 -6.17 37.27 34.85
N PHE A 801 -6.17 37.99 33.72
CA PHE A 801 -7.05 39.15 33.52
C PHE A 801 -8.53 38.75 33.43
N GLU A 802 -8.87 37.65 32.76
CA GLU A 802 -10.23 37.11 32.73
C GLU A 802 -10.71 36.70 34.12
N PHE A 803 -9.86 36.09 34.92
CA PHE A 803 -10.16 35.77 36.32
C PHE A 803 -10.46 37.04 37.15
N LEU A 804 -9.65 38.11 37.01
CA LEU A 804 -9.90 39.38 37.69
C LEU A 804 -11.20 40.06 37.22
N LYS A 805 -11.52 39.96 35.93
CA LYS A 805 -12.77 40.49 35.37
C LYS A 805 -13.99 39.75 35.92
N GLY A 806 -13.93 38.42 36.04
CA GLY A 806 -14.98 37.63 36.67
C GLY A 806 -15.24 38.02 38.13
N LYS A 807 -14.17 38.30 38.91
CA LYS A 807 -14.32 38.82 40.27
C LYS A 807 -14.90 40.24 40.33
N GLU A 808 -14.57 41.09 39.37
CA GLU A 808 -15.13 42.44 39.28
C GLU A 808 -16.65 42.39 39.06
N ASP A 809 -17.12 41.54 38.14
CA ASP A 809 -18.55 41.41 37.84
C ASP A 809 -19.33 40.90 39.06
N GLN A 810 -18.78 39.93 39.80
CA GLN A 810 -19.35 39.44 41.06
C GLN A 810 -19.44 40.55 42.12
N LEU A 811 -18.38 41.34 42.31
CA LEU A 811 -18.38 42.43 43.31
C LEU A 811 -19.30 43.60 42.91
N ARG A 812 -19.49 43.86 41.62
CA ARG A 812 -20.43 44.88 41.13
C ARG A 812 -21.87 44.50 41.41
N GLU A 813 -22.23 43.23 41.23
CA GLU A 813 -23.55 42.70 41.54
C GLU A 813 -23.86 42.84 43.04
N VAL A 814 -22.91 42.41 43.88
CA VAL A 814 -23.01 42.56 45.35
C VAL A 814 -23.10 44.03 45.77
N TYR A 815 -22.31 44.92 45.16
CA TYR A 815 -22.36 46.36 45.42
C TYR A 815 -23.75 46.96 45.14
N GLN A 816 -24.35 46.57 44.01
CA GLN A 816 -25.66 47.07 43.59
C GLN A 816 -26.76 46.60 44.52
N GLU A 817 -26.70 45.34 44.93
CA GLU A 817 -27.63 44.75 45.91
C GLU A 817 -27.58 45.46 47.28
N HIS A 818 -26.38 45.72 47.82
CA HIS A 818 -26.23 46.43 49.10
C HIS A 818 -26.69 47.89 49.03
N LYS A 819 -26.50 48.56 47.87
CA LYS A 819 -26.95 49.93 47.64
C LYS A 819 -28.49 50.02 47.65
N ASP A 820 -29.16 49.08 46.99
CA ASP A 820 -30.61 49.06 46.88
C ASP A 820 -31.26 48.77 48.25
N ARG A 821 -30.69 47.86 49.04
CA ARG A 821 -31.15 47.58 50.43
C ARG A 821 -31.03 48.78 51.37
N TYR A 822 -29.96 49.57 51.25
CA TYR A 822 -29.76 50.78 52.07
C TYR A 822 -30.81 51.86 51.76
N ILE A 823 -31.17 52.02 50.48
CA ILE A 823 -32.16 53.02 50.06
C ILE A 823 -33.58 52.60 50.50
N ALA A 824 -33.96 51.34 50.30
CA ALA A 824 -35.29 50.82 50.64
C ALA A 824 -35.64 50.91 52.15
N THR A 825 -34.65 50.81 53.03
CA THR A 825 -34.86 50.81 54.49
C THR A 825 -35.01 52.23 55.08
N LYS A 826 -34.77 53.29 54.29
CA LYS A 826 -34.83 54.68 54.76
C LYS A 826 -36.24 55.30 54.62
N GLU A 827 -37.10 54.75 53.77
CA GLU A 827 -38.42 55.29 53.40
C GLU A 827 -39.55 54.27 53.62
N THR A 828 -39.79 53.83 54.87
CA THR A 828 -40.78 52.77 55.18
C THR A 828 -41.98 53.30 55.97
N ALA A 829 -43.21 53.07 55.47
CA ALA A 829 -44.48 53.47 56.10
C ALA A 829 -44.78 52.77 57.44
N GLU A 830 -44.19 51.60 57.67
CA GLU A 830 -44.34 50.75 58.86
C GLU A 830 -43.87 51.42 60.17
N TYR A 831 -42.90 52.33 60.09
CA TYR A 831 -42.40 53.11 61.24
C TYR A 831 -43.48 54.04 61.82
N GLN A 832 -44.44 54.48 60.99
CA GLN A 832 -45.56 55.32 61.43
C GLN A 832 -46.69 54.50 62.09
N GLU A 833 -46.90 53.24 61.68
CA GLU A 833 -47.92 52.34 62.23
C GLU A 833 -47.61 51.82 63.65
N TRP A 834 -46.33 51.55 63.96
CA TRP A 834 -45.95 51.06 65.30
C TRP A 834 -46.19 52.10 66.40
N MET A 835 -46.20 53.39 66.07
CA MET A 835 -46.50 54.48 66.99
C MET A 835 -48.00 54.57 67.35
N THR A 836 -48.89 54.09 66.47
CA THR A 836 -50.35 54.10 66.66
C THR A 836 -50.83 52.91 67.50
N ALA A 837 -50.23 51.73 67.31
CA ALA A 837 -50.60 50.48 68.02
C ALA A 837 -50.39 50.54 69.55
N ILE A 838 -49.40 51.30 70.02
CA ILE A 838 -49.07 51.45 71.45
C ILE A 838 -50.19 52.12 72.26
N LYS A 839 -51.08 52.89 71.62
CA LYS A 839 -52.16 53.64 72.31
C LYS A 839 -53.39 52.78 72.67
N GLY A 840 -53.50 51.52 72.23
CA GLY A 840 -54.73 50.72 72.26
C GLY A 840 -54.91 49.63 73.34
N TYR A 841 -54.00 49.41 74.29
CA TYR A 841 -54.06 48.26 75.23
C TYR A 841 -54.87 48.49 76.54
N ASN A 842 -55.56 47.43 77.04
CA ASN A 842 -56.41 47.39 78.27
C ASN A 842 -55.63 47.27 79.61
N ARG A 843 -56.30 47.47 80.76
CA ARG A 843 -55.68 47.66 82.09
C ARG A 843 -55.04 46.39 82.69
N ASP A 844 -55.63 45.20 82.51
CA ASP A 844 -55.08 43.94 83.03
C ASP A 844 -53.95 43.39 82.14
N GLU A 845 -54.04 43.59 80.82
CA GLU A 845 -52.96 43.24 79.88
C GLU A 845 -51.74 44.15 80.05
N LYS A 846 -51.93 45.44 80.37
CA LYS A 846 -50.84 46.36 80.75
C LYS A 846 -50.14 45.94 82.05
N ALA A 847 -50.83 45.26 82.97
CA ALA A 847 -50.26 44.80 84.24
C ALA A 847 -49.41 43.53 84.07
N GLU A 848 -49.82 42.57 83.24
CA GLU A 848 -48.99 41.41 82.87
C GLU A 848 -47.78 41.81 82.01
N ILE A 849 -47.95 42.74 81.08
CA ILE A 849 -46.88 43.28 80.22
C ILE A 849 -45.88 44.12 81.01
N SER A 850 -46.33 44.90 82.01
CA SER A 850 -45.42 45.67 82.88
C SER A 850 -44.57 44.77 83.79
N ARG A 851 -45.14 43.69 84.35
CA ARG A 851 -44.36 42.68 85.11
C ARG A 851 -43.30 41.99 84.27
N LEU A 852 -43.61 41.70 83.02
CA LEU A 852 -42.68 41.08 82.06
C LEU A 852 -41.61 42.09 81.60
N ALA A 853 -41.97 43.37 81.40
CA ALA A 853 -41.04 44.45 81.06
C ALA A 853 -40.07 44.80 82.22
N GLU A 854 -40.54 44.81 83.48
CA GLU A 854 -39.70 44.98 84.67
C GLU A 854 -38.69 43.83 84.79
N LYS A 855 -39.11 42.57 84.58
CA LYS A 855 -38.23 41.39 84.58
C LYS A 855 -37.13 41.43 83.49
N TYR A 856 -37.42 42.01 82.32
CA TYR A 856 -36.43 42.21 81.25
C TYR A 856 -35.54 43.44 81.48
N SER A 857 -36.03 44.46 82.22
CA SER A 857 -35.31 45.71 82.53
C SER A 857 -34.32 45.52 83.70
N GLU A 858 -34.70 44.78 84.75
CA GLU A 858 -33.82 44.43 85.89
C GLU A 858 -32.62 43.56 85.48
N ASN A 859 -32.80 42.71 84.47
CA ASN A 859 -31.74 41.87 83.90
C ASN A 859 -30.87 42.57 82.84
N GLY A 860 -31.09 43.87 82.57
CA GLY A 860 -30.34 44.63 81.56
C GLY A 860 -30.65 44.24 80.10
N THR A 861 -31.73 43.48 79.87
CA THR A 861 -32.09 42.84 78.59
C THR A 861 -33.27 43.51 77.88
N PHE A 862 -33.61 44.75 78.21
CA PHE A 862 -34.72 45.49 77.58
C PHE A 862 -34.29 46.12 76.24
N THR A 863 -34.09 45.25 75.25
CA THR A 863 -33.69 45.58 73.87
C THR A 863 -34.50 44.75 72.87
N LEU A 864 -34.68 45.24 71.63
CA LEU A 864 -35.53 44.56 70.67
C LEU A 864 -34.97 43.20 70.36
N GLU A 865 -33.66 43.12 70.24
CA GLU A 865 -32.96 41.87 70.12
C GLU A 865 -33.01 40.95 71.33
N CYS A 866 -33.55 41.27 72.50
CA CYS A 866 -33.69 40.27 73.58
C CYS A 866 -35.11 39.75 73.62
N VAL A 867 -36.10 40.64 73.58
CA VAL A 867 -37.52 40.27 73.53
C VAL A 867 -37.85 39.60 72.19
N THR A 868 -37.32 40.14 71.09
CA THR A 868 -37.46 39.57 69.76
C THR A 868 -36.45 38.48 69.50
N ARG A 869 -35.39 38.26 70.29
CA ARG A 869 -34.55 37.03 70.21
C ARG A 869 -35.10 35.91 71.04
N GLU A 870 -35.84 36.18 72.11
CA GLU A 870 -36.56 35.13 72.82
C GLU A 870 -37.83 34.77 72.07
N MET A 871 -38.49 35.76 71.45
CA MET A 871 -39.50 35.49 70.42
C MET A 871 -38.90 34.84 69.20
N VAL A 872 -37.93 35.41 68.48
CA VAL A 872 -37.31 34.78 67.29
C VAL A 872 -36.55 33.51 67.68
N LYS A 873 -36.12 33.26 68.93
CA LYS A 873 -35.69 31.92 69.35
C LYS A 873 -36.88 31.00 69.31
N LEU A 874 -37.95 31.30 70.03
CA LEU A 874 -39.12 30.42 70.06
C LEU A 874 -39.75 30.30 68.67
N GLU A 875 -39.90 31.40 67.93
CA GLU A 875 -40.52 31.60 66.64
C GLU A 875 -39.62 31.17 65.49
N SER A 876 -38.28 31.21 65.61
CA SER A 876 -37.37 30.57 64.62
C SER A 876 -37.06 29.14 65.00
N GLU A 877 -37.09 28.73 66.25
CA GLU A 877 -37.11 27.30 66.60
C GLU A 877 -38.43 26.66 66.13
N ILE A 878 -39.50 27.46 66.02
CA ILE A 878 -40.78 27.08 65.42
C ILE A 878 -40.83 27.31 63.88
N ALA A 879 -40.27 28.39 63.33
CA ALA A 879 -40.37 28.74 61.91
C ALA A 879 -39.17 28.28 61.06
N MET A 880 -37.97 28.06 61.64
CA MET A 880 -36.94 27.23 61.01
C MET A 880 -37.33 25.76 60.99
N PHE A 881 -38.45 25.41 61.64
CA PHE A 881 -39.07 24.12 61.50
C PHE A 881 -39.84 24.00 60.19
N ASN A 882 -39.10 24.09 59.09
CA ASN A 882 -39.58 23.98 57.72
C ASN A 882 -39.13 22.66 57.11
N GLN A 883 -39.50 21.55 57.74
CA GLN A 883 -39.32 20.25 57.13
C GLN A 883 -40.65 19.58 56.93
N ASP A 884 -41.01 19.50 55.64
CA ASP A 884 -42.08 18.63 55.16
C ASP A 884 -41.75 17.19 55.54
N GLU A 885 -42.80 16.40 55.81
CA GLU A 885 -42.72 14.95 56.04
C GLU A 885 -42.04 14.21 54.86
N SER A 886 -41.93 14.87 53.69
CA SER A 886 -41.17 14.47 52.49
C SER A 886 -39.65 14.32 52.70
N VAL A 887 -39.05 15.01 53.68
CA VAL A 887 -37.60 14.88 54.00
C VAL A 887 -37.27 13.47 54.51
N LEU A 888 -38.21 12.83 55.23
CA LEU A 888 -38.09 11.44 55.65
C LEU A 888 -38.09 10.50 54.44
N GLU A 889 -38.94 10.73 53.44
CA GLU A 889 -38.98 9.93 52.21
C GLU A 889 -37.72 10.11 51.34
N GLN A 890 -37.20 11.34 51.24
CA GLN A 890 -35.98 11.64 50.48
C GLN A 890 -34.73 11.02 51.15
N LEU A 891 -34.65 11.08 52.48
CA LEU A 891 -33.61 10.39 53.24
C LEU A 891 -33.69 8.88 52.97
N GLN A 892 -34.87 8.27 53.04
CA GLN A 892 -35.04 6.84 52.75
C GLN A 892 -34.64 6.45 51.32
N ARG A 893 -34.94 7.27 50.31
CA ARG A 893 -34.52 7.00 48.91
C ARG A 893 -33.01 7.09 48.74
N LYS A 894 -32.39 8.14 49.29
CA LYS A 894 -30.94 8.36 49.25
C LYS A 894 -30.16 7.34 50.07
N GLU A 895 -30.73 6.88 51.19
CA GLU A 895 -30.20 5.77 51.97
C GLU A 895 -30.18 4.48 51.16
N LYS A 896 -31.27 4.13 50.46
CA LYS A 896 -31.31 2.96 49.58
C LYS A 896 -30.31 3.05 48.42
N GLU A 897 -30.11 4.22 47.84
CA GLU A 897 -29.09 4.42 46.78
C GLU A 897 -27.67 4.34 47.33
N PHE A 898 -27.42 4.92 48.51
CA PHE A 898 -26.14 4.84 49.21
C PHE A 898 -25.82 3.41 49.62
N GLU A 899 -26.79 2.65 50.16
CA GLU A 899 -26.63 1.24 50.52
C GLU A 899 -26.26 0.39 49.30
N LYS A 900 -26.96 0.57 48.17
CA LYS A 900 -26.63 -0.11 46.91
C LYS A 900 -25.19 0.19 46.46
N LEU A 901 -24.77 1.46 46.50
CA LEU A 901 -23.41 1.84 46.11
C LEU A 901 -22.36 1.36 47.12
N ALA A 902 -22.69 1.38 48.43
CA ALA A 902 -21.86 0.88 49.51
C ALA A 902 -21.64 -0.64 49.42
N GLU A 903 -22.56 -1.38 48.82
CA GLU A 903 -22.37 -2.79 48.48
C GLU A 903 -21.58 -3.00 47.17
N THR A 904 -21.76 -2.16 46.15
CA THR A 904 -21.12 -2.36 44.83
C THR A 904 -19.67 -1.90 44.77
N VAL A 905 -19.31 -0.79 45.43
CA VAL A 905 -17.94 -0.24 45.37
C VAL A 905 -16.88 -1.17 45.97
N PRO A 906 -17.10 -1.85 47.11
CA PRO A 906 -16.17 -2.87 47.60
C PRO A 906 -16.04 -4.07 46.65
N ARG A 907 -17.11 -4.44 45.93
CA ARG A 907 -17.06 -5.50 44.90
C ARG A 907 -16.24 -5.06 43.68
N MET A 908 -16.36 -3.80 43.26
CA MET A 908 -15.54 -3.23 42.19
C MET A 908 -14.07 -3.11 42.60
N GLU A 909 -13.81 -2.71 43.85
CA GLU A 909 -12.45 -2.65 44.42
C GLU A 909 -11.79 -4.03 44.46
N THR A 910 -12.50 -5.04 44.98
CA THR A 910 -11.99 -6.41 45.00
C THR A 910 -11.77 -6.99 43.60
N ALA A 911 -12.66 -6.70 42.64
CA ALA A 911 -12.46 -7.07 41.24
C ALA A 911 -11.24 -6.37 40.61
N LEU A 912 -11.06 -5.08 40.87
CA LEU A 912 -9.91 -4.30 40.40
C LEU A 912 -8.59 -4.82 41.00
N LEU A 913 -8.57 -5.14 42.30
CA LEU A 913 -7.42 -5.74 42.97
C LEU A 913 -7.10 -7.13 42.42
N ALA A 914 -8.11 -7.98 42.18
CA ALA A 914 -7.93 -9.28 41.57
C ALA A 914 -7.34 -9.19 40.15
N THR A 915 -7.82 -8.25 39.32
CA THR A 915 -7.24 -7.97 37.99
C THR A 915 -5.79 -7.47 38.11
N GLN A 916 -5.51 -6.58 39.07
CA GLN A 916 -4.14 -6.09 39.32
C GLN A 916 -3.18 -7.19 39.80
N ASP A 917 -3.66 -8.12 40.62
CA ASP A 917 -2.89 -9.27 41.09
C ASP A 917 -2.59 -10.24 39.95
N THR A 918 -3.58 -10.50 39.10
CA THR A 918 -3.40 -11.33 37.89
C THR A 918 -2.36 -10.71 36.96
N ILE A 919 -2.46 -9.40 36.69
CA ILE A 919 -1.45 -8.67 35.90
C ILE A 919 -0.06 -8.79 36.54
N ARG A 920 0.06 -8.61 37.86
CA ARG A 920 1.35 -8.75 38.56
C ARG A 920 1.94 -10.16 38.44
N GLN A 921 1.13 -11.19 38.60
CA GLN A 921 1.57 -12.59 38.49
C GLN A 921 2.08 -12.90 37.09
N VAL A 922 1.32 -12.56 36.05
CA VAL A 922 1.73 -12.81 34.66
C VAL A 922 2.95 -11.96 34.28
N LEU A 923 3.01 -10.70 34.74
CA LEU A 923 4.16 -9.81 34.51
C LEU A 923 5.46 -10.35 35.15
N GLN A 924 5.39 -10.93 36.34
CA GLN A 924 6.55 -11.53 37.01
C GLN A 924 7.19 -12.67 36.20
N HIS A 925 6.40 -13.36 35.37
CA HIS A 925 6.89 -14.45 34.51
C HIS A 925 7.36 -13.93 33.15
N VAL A 926 6.62 -12.99 32.55
CA VAL A 926 6.90 -12.48 31.21
C VAL A 926 8.10 -11.53 31.19
N ARG A 927 8.16 -10.58 32.14
CA ARG A 927 9.15 -9.50 32.13
C ARG A 927 10.60 -10.00 32.17
N PRO A 928 11.00 -10.91 33.08
CA PRO A 928 12.39 -11.39 33.11
C PRO A 928 12.80 -12.09 31.82
N ARG A 929 11.87 -12.81 31.16
CA ARG A 929 12.14 -13.50 29.90
C ARG A 929 12.36 -12.51 28.76
N VAL A 930 11.54 -11.45 28.69
CA VAL A 930 11.69 -10.37 27.70
C VAL A 930 12.97 -9.58 27.96
N ASP A 931 13.23 -9.17 29.20
CA ASP A 931 14.42 -8.39 29.58
C ASP A 931 15.71 -9.18 29.27
N LEU A 932 15.77 -10.46 29.63
CA LEU A 932 16.91 -11.34 29.34
C LEU A 932 17.13 -11.50 27.83
N LEU A 933 16.04 -11.66 27.06
CA LEU A 933 16.10 -11.75 25.61
C LEU A 933 16.64 -10.46 24.99
N VAL A 934 16.12 -9.30 25.41
CA VAL A 934 16.57 -8.00 24.89
C VAL A 934 18.01 -7.71 25.30
N GLU A 935 18.41 -8.04 26.53
CA GLU A 935 19.79 -7.84 27.00
C GLU A 935 20.77 -8.70 26.18
N ASN A 936 20.47 -9.97 25.97
CA ASN A 936 21.30 -10.87 25.18
C ASN A 936 21.33 -10.46 23.70
N LEU A 937 20.18 -10.06 23.14
CA LEU A 937 20.08 -9.51 21.79
C LEU A 937 20.92 -8.24 21.64
N SER A 938 20.86 -7.33 22.62
CA SER A 938 21.61 -6.07 22.62
C SER A 938 23.12 -6.31 22.71
N LYS A 939 23.57 -7.23 23.60
CA LYS A 939 24.98 -7.64 23.68
C LYS A 939 25.49 -8.19 22.35
N LYS A 940 24.72 -9.06 21.70
CA LYS A 940 25.11 -9.67 20.42
C LYS A 940 25.10 -8.64 19.28
N PHE A 941 24.05 -7.81 19.23
CA PHE A 941 23.94 -6.73 18.25
C PHE A 941 25.11 -5.77 18.37
N ALA A 942 25.46 -5.33 19.58
CA ALA A 942 26.62 -4.48 19.84
C ALA A 942 27.93 -5.13 19.38
N LEU A 943 28.12 -6.43 19.62
CA LEU A 943 29.31 -7.18 19.17
C LEU A 943 29.39 -7.25 17.64
N LEU A 944 28.28 -7.52 16.96
CA LEU A 944 28.20 -7.57 15.50
C LEU A 944 28.41 -6.17 14.88
N PHE A 945 27.84 -5.12 15.48
CA PHE A 945 28.01 -3.74 15.01
C PHE A 945 29.44 -3.24 15.19
N ARG A 946 30.11 -3.64 16.28
CA ARG A 946 31.53 -3.33 16.54
C ARG A 946 32.43 -3.91 15.45
N LYS A 947 32.15 -5.13 14.96
CA LYS A 947 32.88 -5.74 13.82
C LYS A 947 32.72 -4.94 12.52
N VAL A 948 31.64 -4.17 12.38
CA VAL A 948 31.38 -3.26 11.24
C VAL A 948 32.00 -1.87 11.45
N GLY A 949 32.66 -1.61 12.58
CA GLY A 949 33.40 -0.37 12.84
C GLY A 949 32.52 0.78 13.35
N SER A 950 31.49 0.45 14.14
CA SER A 950 30.47 1.37 14.63
C SER A 950 29.86 0.85 15.93
N ALA A 951 28.97 1.61 16.59
CA ALA A 951 28.29 1.17 17.81
C ALA A 951 26.77 1.01 17.57
N GLY A 952 26.19 -0.03 18.15
CA GLY A 952 24.76 -0.31 18.08
C GLY A 952 24.27 -0.90 19.40
N GLU A 953 23.03 -0.60 19.75
CA GLU A 953 22.39 -1.05 20.99
C GLU A 953 20.89 -1.27 20.73
N VAL A 954 20.31 -2.29 21.36
CA VAL A 954 18.86 -2.51 21.36
C VAL A 954 18.35 -2.21 22.77
N ARG A 955 17.31 -1.39 22.87
CA ARG A 955 16.68 -1.03 24.14
C ARG A 955 15.20 -1.38 24.13
N LEU A 956 14.70 -1.83 25.27
CA LEU A 956 13.27 -1.94 25.52
C LEU A 956 12.82 -0.66 26.23
N ASP A 957 11.91 0.08 25.62
CA ASP A 957 11.26 1.22 26.25
C ASP A 957 10.05 0.73 27.06
N THR A 958 10.17 0.83 28.39
CA THR A 958 9.14 0.48 29.37
C THR A 958 8.55 1.71 30.06
N SER A 959 8.73 2.91 29.50
CA SER A 959 8.28 4.18 30.10
C SER A 959 6.75 4.32 30.12
N ASP A 960 6.07 3.71 29.15
CA ASP A 960 4.60 3.68 29.02
C ASP A 960 3.99 2.40 29.64
N PRO A 961 2.65 2.37 29.90
CA PRO A 961 1.92 1.15 30.25
C PRO A 961 2.22 -0.03 29.31
N LEU A 962 2.08 -1.28 29.80
CA LEU A 962 2.42 -2.53 29.05
C LEU A 962 1.97 -2.58 27.59
N CYS A 963 0.82 -2.01 27.28
CA CYS A 963 0.27 -1.90 25.92
C CYS A 963 1.20 -1.15 24.94
N ASN A 964 2.16 -0.37 25.44
CA ASN A 964 3.02 0.52 24.67
C ASN A 964 4.51 0.17 24.77
N TRP A 965 4.87 -1.01 25.28
CA TRP A 965 6.27 -1.45 25.28
C TRP A 965 6.80 -1.48 23.85
N LYS A 966 7.95 -0.83 23.63
CA LYS A 966 8.54 -0.62 22.31
C LYS A 966 9.98 -1.12 22.30
N LEU A 967 10.36 -1.79 21.22
CA LEU A 967 11.75 -2.15 20.96
C LEU A 967 12.40 -1.05 20.11
N GLU A 968 13.45 -0.41 20.64
CA GLU A 968 14.21 0.63 19.95
C GLU A 968 15.59 0.13 19.55
N ILE A 969 15.89 0.23 18.26
CA ILE A 969 17.23 -0.04 17.72
C ILE A 969 17.98 1.29 17.64
N MET A 970 19.05 1.41 18.41
CA MET A 970 19.92 2.59 18.50
C MET A 970 21.22 2.30 17.76
N VAL A 971 21.61 3.18 16.83
CA VAL A 971 22.83 2.98 16.03
C VAL A 971 23.65 4.26 15.93
N LYS A 972 24.95 4.07 15.77
CA LYS A 972 25.97 5.13 15.64
C LYS A 972 27.02 4.69 14.62
N PHE A 973 27.03 5.36 13.47
CA PHE A 973 27.93 5.07 12.34
C PHE A 973 29.25 5.87 12.33
N ARG A 974 29.38 6.87 13.21
CA ARG A 974 30.55 7.74 13.31
C ARG A 974 30.90 7.95 14.77
N ASP A 975 32.19 7.89 15.12
CA ASP A 975 32.64 7.99 16.51
C ASP A 975 32.26 9.31 17.19
N SER A 976 32.06 10.39 16.42
CA SER A 976 31.66 11.71 16.92
C SER A 976 30.15 11.92 17.06
N ALA A 977 29.30 10.99 16.58
CA ALA A 977 27.84 11.12 16.65
C ALA A 977 27.26 10.47 17.92
N PRO A 978 26.15 10.99 18.50
CA PRO A 978 25.42 10.28 19.54
C PRO A 978 24.67 9.06 18.95
N LEU A 979 24.36 8.07 19.79
CA LEU A 979 23.45 6.98 19.44
C LEU A 979 22.08 7.56 19.09
N LYS A 980 21.58 7.27 17.89
CA LYS A 980 20.26 7.72 17.43
C LYS A 980 19.40 6.51 17.10
N ARG A 981 18.09 6.68 17.34
CA ARG A 981 17.07 5.71 16.93
C ARG A 981 17.11 5.51 15.42
N LEU A 982 16.96 4.26 15.00
CA LEU A 982 16.79 3.89 13.59
C LEU A 982 15.46 4.47 13.08
N ASP A 983 15.53 5.54 12.28
CA ASP A 983 14.36 6.17 11.68
C ASP A 983 14.64 6.57 10.22
N SER A 984 13.62 6.41 9.40
CA SER A 984 13.54 6.71 7.97
C SER A 984 14.05 8.10 7.58
N ARG A 985 13.99 9.07 8.50
CA ARG A 985 14.29 10.48 8.24
C ARG A 985 15.75 10.88 8.49
N SER A 986 16.51 10.09 9.24
CA SER A 986 17.83 10.50 9.77
C SER A 986 19.04 9.75 9.20
N GLN A 987 18.82 8.60 8.55
CA GLN A 987 19.89 7.68 8.11
C GLN A 987 19.84 7.44 6.60
N SER A 988 20.98 7.12 6.00
CA SER A 988 21.02 6.73 4.59
C SER A 988 20.38 5.35 4.38
N GLY A 989 19.88 5.08 3.16
CA GLY A 989 19.27 3.78 2.83
C GLY A 989 20.21 2.59 3.05
N GLY A 990 21.52 2.78 2.80
CA GLY A 990 22.54 1.76 3.03
C GLY A 990 22.82 1.49 4.51
N GLU A 991 22.95 2.53 5.34
CA GLU A 991 23.12 2.39 6.80
C GLU A 991 21.93 1.69 7.46
N ARG A 992 20.72 2.00 6.99
CA ARG A 992 19.49 1.33 7.45
C ARG A 992 19.49 -0.15 7.09
N ALA A 993 19.84 -0.49 5.86
CA ALA A 993 19.94 -1.89 5.42
C ALA A 993 20.96 -2.67 6.26
N VAL A 994 22.14 -2.09 6.50
CA VAL A 994 23.18 -2.70 7.34
C VAL A 994 22.69 -2.96 8.76
N SER A 995 22.01 -1.98 9.37
CA SER A 995 21.50 -2.13 10.73
C SER A 995 20.44 -3.21 10.85
N THR A 996 19.49 -3.22 9.91
CA THR A 996 18.43 -4.23 9.83
C THR A 996 19.01 -5.62 9.71
N VAL A 997 19.98 -5.81 8.82
CA VAL A 997 20.64 -7.10 8.62
C VAL A 997 21.36 -7.56 9.88
N LEU A 998 22.14 -6.69 10.51
CA LEU A 998 22.88 -7.03 11.73
C LEU A 998 21.92 -7.35 12.88
N PHE A 999 20.78 -6.68 12.96
CA PHE A 999 19.73 -6.98 13.92
C PHE A 999 19.11 -8.36 13.66
N MET A 1000 18.78 -8.67 12.40
CA MET A 1000 18.31 -10.01 12.04
C MET A 1000 19.35 -11.08 12.38
N ILE A 1001 20.62 -10.84 12.12
CA ILE A 1001 21.72 -11.75 12.49
C ILE A 1001 21.83 -11.92 14.00
N ALA A 1002 21.66 -10.85 14.78
CA ALA A 1002 21.65 -10.94 16.24
C ALA A 1002 20.45 -11.75 16.76
N LEU A 1003 19.27 -11.58 16.15
CA LEU A 1003 18.06 -12.30 16.53
C LEU A 1003 18.12 -13.80 16.19
N GLN A 1004 18.93 -14.20 15.21
CA GLN A 1004 19.03 -15.59 14.74
C GLN A 1004 19.45 -16.58 15.83
N GLU A 1005 20.29 -16.16 16.79
CA GLU A 1005 20.76 -17.01 17.88
C GLU A 1005 19.65 -17.38 18.87
N PHE A 1006 18.58 -16.59 18.92
CA PHE A 1006 17.47 -16.76 19.84
C PHE A 1006 16.24 -17.41 19.20
N THR A 1007 16.28 -17.70 17.90
CA THR A 1007 15.13 -18.19 17.15
C THR A 1007 15.35 -19.64 16.70
N SER A 1008 14.36 -20.50 16.90
CA SER A 1008 14.42 -21.96 16.63
C SER A 1008 14.07 -22.35 15.19
N SER A 1009 14.08 -21.39 14.27
CA SER A 1009 13.71 -21.58 12.86
C SER A 1009 14.66 -22.58 12.16
N PRO A 1010 14.14 -23.60 11.44
CA PRO A 1010 14.98 -24.63 10.83
C PRO A 1010 15.75 -24.15 9.59
N PHE A 1011 15.17 -23.23 8.81
CA PHE A 1011 15.85 -22.57 7.71
C PHE A 1011 15.40 -21.11 7.56
N ARG A 1012 16.27 -20.26 7.01
CA ARG A 1012 16.04 -18.84 6.81
C ARG A 1012 16.32 -18.44 5.37
N VAL A 1013 15.50 -17.54 4.83
CA VAL A 1013 15.64 -17.08 3.45
C VAL A 1013 15.80 -15.57 3.41
N VAL A 1014 16.83 -15.10 2.73
CA VAL A 1014 17.14 -13.68 2.56
C VAL A 1014 17.35 -13.40 1.08
N ASP A 1015 16.48 -12.58 0.48
CA ASP A 1015 16.48 -12.29 -0.95
C ASP A 1015 16.85 -10.82 -1.24
N GLU A 1016 17.92 -10.61 -2.02
CA GLU A 1016 18.41 -9.31 -2.53
C GLU A 1016 18.63 -8.19 -1.49
N ILE A 1017 19.06 -8.55 -0.28
CA ILE A 1017 19.30 -7.61 0.83
C ILE A 1017 20.43 -6.59 0.60
N ASN A 1018 21.25 -6.80 -0.44
CA ASN A 1018 22.39 -5.96 -0.82
C ASN A 1018 22.01 -4.80 -1.78
N GLN A 1019 20.73 -4.63 -2.13
CA GLN A 1019 20.29 -3.57 -3.03
C GLN A 1019 20.31 -2.20 -2.30
N GLY A 1020 21.20 -1.30 -2.73
CA GLY A 1020 21.38 0.02 -2.12
C GLY A 1020 22.52 0.14 -1.11
N MET A 1021 23.30 -0.93 -0.92
CA MET A 1021 24.54 -0.94 -0.14
C MET A 1021 25.78 -0.72 -1.03
N ASP A 1022 26.84 -0.16 -0.44
CA ASP A 1022 28.16 -0.07 -1.04
C ASP A 1022 28.96 -1.37 -0.85
N ALA A 1023 29.97 -1.57 -1.71
CA ALA A 1023 30.74 -2.82 -1.77
C ALA A 1023 31.48 -3.15 -0.47
N HIS A 1024 31.83 -2.15 0.34
CA HIS A 1024 32.53 -2.34 1.61
C HIS A 1024 31.61 -2.94 2.68
N ASN A 1025 30.42 -2.36 2.86
CA ASN A 1025 29.44 -2.87 3.80
C ASN A 1025 28.86 -4.23 3.36
N GLU A 1026 28.66 -4.45 2.06
CA GLU A 1026 28.19 -5.73 1.51
C GLU A 1026 29.17 -6.87 1.83
N ARG A 1027 30.48 -6.63 1.72
CA ARG A 1027 31.51 -7.63 2.09
C ARG A 1027 31.48 -7.95 3.59
N ARG A 1028 31.30 -6.94 4.43
CA ARG A 1028 31.23 -7.12 5.89
C ARG A 1028 30.01 -7.90 6.32
N ILE A 1029 28.85 -7.61 5.72
CA ILE A 1029 27.62 -8.37 5.95
C ILE A 1029 27.76 -9.81 5.49
N HIS A 1030 28.29 -10.03 4.28
CA HIS A 1030 28.51 -11.39 3.78
C HIS A 1030 29.38 -12.19 4.75
N LYS A 1031 30.48 -11.59 5.23
CA LYS A 1031 31.37 -12.22 6.21
C LYS A 1031 30.62 -12.52 7.53
N ALA A 1032 29.85 -11.59 8.07
CA ALA A 1032 29.09 -11.79 9.30
C ALA A 1032 27.99 -12.86 9.17
N MET A 1033 27.28 -12.91 8.04
CA MET A 1033 26.29 -13.96 7.74
C MET A 1033 26.96 -15.32 7.61
N MET A 1034 28.08 -15.40 6.88
CA MET A 1034 28.81 -16.65 6.67
C MET A 1034 29.36 -17.20 8.00
N GLU A 1035 30.00 -16.35 8.81
CA GLU A 1035 30.55 -16.74 10.14
C GLU A 1035 29.45 -17.30 11.05
N ASN A 1036 28.27 -16.68 11.07
CA ASN A 1036 27.16 -17.14 11.92
C ASN A 1036 26.43 -18.37 11.35
N ALA A 1037 26.21 -18.43 10.03
CA ALA A 1037 25.52 -19.56 9.39
C ALA A 1037 26.36 -20.84 9.35
N CYS A 1038 27.69 -20.71 9.38
CA CYS A 1038 28.61 -21.86 9.39
C CYS A 1038 29.07 -22.28 10.78
N ALA A 1039 28.65 -21.56 11.84
CA ALA A 1039 28.86 -21.95 13.23
C ALA A 1039 28.08 -23.24 13.56
N ASP A 1040 28.62 -24.06 14.46
CA ASP A 1040 28.00 -25.34 14.82
C ASP A 1040 26.65 -25.12 15.53
N LYS A 1041 25.64 -25.95 15.19
CA LYS A 1041 24.26 -25.94 15.71
C LYS A 1041 23.37 -24.75 15.31
N MET A 1042 23.66 -24.05 14.21
CA MET A 1042 22.82 -22.95 13.70
C MET A 1042 21.93 -23.38 12.52
N SER A 1043 20.82 -22.67 12.31
CA SER A 1043 19.84 -22.95 11.25
C SER A 1043 20.43 -22.88 9.83
N GLN A 1044 19.80 -23.58 8.89
CA GLN A 1044 20.11 -23.45 7.47
C GLN A 1044 19.84 -22.02 6.93
N TYR A 1045 20.74 -21.49 6.10
CA TYR A 1045 20.62 -20.17 5.47
C TYR A 1045 20.49 -20.28 3.96
N ILE A 1046 19.60 -19.49 3.36
CA ILE A 1046 19.41 -19.37 1.91
C ILE A 1046 19.54 -17.89 1.55
N LEU A 1047 20.69 -17.51 1.01
CA LEU A 1047 20.98 -16.14 0.58
C LEU A 1047 20.85 -16.06 -0.94
N VAL A 1048 19.98 -15.17 -1.43
CA VAL A 1048 19.87 -14.87 -2.86
C VAL A 1048 20.48 -13.50 -3.13
N THR A 1049 21.44 -13.44 -4.06
CA THR A 1049 22.06 -12.18 -4.47
C THR A 1049 22.27 -12.09 -5.98
N PRO A 1050 21.96 -10.94 -6.61
CA PRO A 1050 22.27 -10.69 -8.01
C PRO A 1050 23.72 -10.26 -8.24
N LYS A 1051 24.46 -9.89 -7.17
CA LYS A 1051 25.82 -9.36 -7.24
C LYS A 1051 26.80 -10.26 -6.49
N LEU A 1052 27.91 -10.57 -7.15
CA LEU A 1052 29.09 -11.16 -6.53
C LEU A 1052 30.20 -10.12 -6.54
N LEU A 1053 30.64 -9.73 -5.35
CA LEU A 1053 31.86 -8.94 -5.22
C LEU A 1053 33.07 -9.86 -5.41
N PRO A 1054 34.14 -9.40 -6.08
CA PRO A 1054 35.38 -10.16 -6.13
C PRO A 1054 35.97 -10.36 -4.72
N ASN A 1055 36.64 -11.48 -4.49
CA ASN A 1055 37.34 -11.83 -3.23
C ASN A 1055 36.43 -11.96 -1.99
N LEU A 1056 35.19 -12.42 -2.14
CA LEU A 1056 34.34 -12.73 -0.98
C LEU A 1056 34.91 -13.93 -0.20
N PRO A 1057 34.84 -13.94 1.14
CA PRO A 1057 35.27 -15.08 1.93
C PRO A 1057 34.26 -16.24 1.80
N TYR A 1058 34.75 -17.45 1.55
CA TYR A 1058 33.95 -18.68 1.46
C TYR A 1058 34.28 -19.64 2.62
N HIS A 1059 33.36 -20.57 2.89
CA HIS A 1059 33.51 -21.60 3.92
C HIS A 1059 33.14 -22.97 3.34
N GLU A 1060 33.77 -24.05 3.79
CA GLU A 1060 33.57 -25.40 3.23
C GLU A 1060 32.12 -25.91 3.36
N LYS A 1061 31.41 -25.48 4.42
CA LYS A 1061 29.98 -25.79 4.66
C LYS A 1061 29.02 -24.99 3.76
N MET A 1062 29.52 -24.07 2.93
CA MET A 1062 28.71 -23.22 2.06
C MET A 1062 28.53 -23.88 0.69
N ARG A 1063 27.29 -23.87 0.17
CA ARG A 1063 26.96 -24.35 -1.17
C ARG A 1063 26.50 -23.20 -2.05
N ILE A 1064 27.04 -23.11 -3.27
CA ILE A 1064 26.71 -22.06 -4.23
C ILE A 1064 25.89 -22.66 -5.37
N HIS A 1065 24.73 -22.07 -5.63
CA HIS A 1065 23.79 -22.43 -6.69
C HIS A 1065 23.83 -21.38 -7.79
N CYS A 1066 24.43 -21.70 -8.93
CA CYS A 1066 24.54 -20.81 -10.08
C CYS A 1066 23.32 -20.96 -11.01
N VAL A 1067 22.39 -20.01 -10.96
CA VAL A 1067 21.22 -19.99 -11.84
C VAL A 1067 21.53 -19.17 -13.10
N MET A 1068 21.53 -19.84 -14.25
CA MET A 1068 21.77 -19.21 -15.55
C MET A 1068 20.54 -19.40 -16.45
N ALA A 1069 20.22 -18.37 -17.24
CA ALA A 1069 19.18 -18.41 -18.26
C ALA A 1069 19.75 -17.80 -19.55
N GLY A 1070 19.65 -18.52 -20.67
CA GLY A 1070 20.12 -18.02 -21.96
C GLY A 1070 19.93 -19.02 -23.11
N PRO A 1071 19.98 -18.56 -24.37
CA PRO A 1071 19.80 -19.40 -25.56
C PRO A 1071 20.94 -20.41 -25.79
N TRP A 1072 22.06 -20.25 -25.08
CA TRP A 1072 23.24 -21.12 -25.13
C TRP A 1072 23.23 -22.23 -24.08
N LEU A 1073 22.16 -22.35 -23.29
CA LEU A 1073 21.97 -23.53 -22.45
C LEU A 1073 21.74 -24.74 -23.37
N PRO A 1074 22.46 -25.85 -23.19
CA PRO A 1074 22.24 -27.04 -24.00
C PRO A 1074 20.77 -27.44 -23.90
N LEU A 1075 20.08 -27.46 -25.05
CA LEU A 1075 18.74 -28.01 -25.15
C LEU A 1075 18.87 -29.49 -24.80
N SER A 1076 18.48 -29.87 -23.59
CA SER A 1076 18.48 -31.27 -23.16
C SER A 1076 17.38 -31.98 -23.94
N THR A 1077 17.70 -32.47 -25.14
CA THR A 1077 16.73 -33.26 -25.91
C THR A 1077 16.63 -34.70 -25.43
N ASP A 1078 17.55 -35.28 -24.64
CA ASP A 1078 17.36 -36.65 -24.13
C ASP A 1078 18.01 -36.99 -22.77
N ASP A 1079 18.97 -36.22 -22.24
CA ASP A 1079 19.62 -36.55 -20.96
C ASP A 1079 19.05 -35.79 -19.76
N THR A 1080 18.06 -36.41 -19.12
CA THR A 1080 17.51 -35.99 -17.82
C THR A 1080 18.51 -36.09 -16.65
N MET A 1081 19.70 -36.66 -16.88
CA MET A 1081 20.73 -36.91 -15.85
C MET A 1081 21.79 -35.81 -15.66
N LEU A 1082 21.77 -34.71 -16.43
CA LEU A 1082 22.82 -33.69 -16.41
C LEU A 1082 22.45 -32.36 -15.72
N LEU A 1083 21.19 -32.16 -15.33
CA LEU A 1083 20.77 -30.96 -14.61
C LEU A 1083 21.01 -31.12 -13.10
N GLY A 1084 22.09 -30.53 -12.59
CA GLY A 1084 22.43 -30.53 -11.16
C GLY A 1084 23.85 -31.00 -10.81
N ARG A 1085 24.71 -31.30 -11.80
CA ARG A 1085 26.13 -31.59 -11.53
C ARG A 1085 26.86 -30.29 -11.19
N THR A 1086 27.20 -30.10 -9.92
CA THR A 1086 28.19 -29.11 -9.50
C THR A 1086 29.57 -29.59 -9.93
N ASP A 1087 30.12 -28.98 -10.98
CA ASP A 1087 31.54 -29.17 -11.31
C ASP A 1087 32.38 -28.63 -10.14
N LYS A 1088 33.31 -29.45 -9.65
CA LYS A 1088 34.38 -29.01 -8.74
C LYS A 1088 35.22 -27.97 -9.49
N TYR A 1089 34.94 -26.70 -9.27
CA TYR A 1089 35.88 -25.63 -9.59
C TYR A 1089 36.61 -25.23 -8.31
N PHE A 1090 37.85 -25.70 -8.22
CA PHE A 1090 38.98 -25.34 -7.36
C PHE A 1090 38.72 -24.81 -5.95
#